data_AF-A0A7M7IK73-F1
#
_entry.id   AF-A0A7M7IK73-F1
#
_cell.length_a   1.000
_cell.length_b   1.000
_cell.length_c   1.000
_cell.angle_alpha   90.00
_cell.angle_beta   90.00
_cell.angle_gamma   90.00
#
_symmetry.space_group_name_H-M   'P 1'
#
loop_
_entity.id
_entity.type
_entity.pdbx_description
1 polymer ?
#
loop_
_entity_poly.entity_id
_entity_poly.type
_entity_poly.pdbx_seq_one_letter_code
_entity_poly.pdbx_strand_id
1 'polypeptide(L)'
;MEKCNSNNKEDRQVFQYFVAKQNTILMRISGECDKNVNTLRLGMLVEAIEDLGDSALKVRVIDTTGSEIWRDTEWRCHRFDLISVSSEVWKFLPAVSVPQERVRLANYKHLCEELMSLAINDTVWYCADPLGCTKFLAIIKYIGPVPQLGQGYYFGLDLLENQEPSKTALLSKEYFVSTHSEGRFATLSNIFPLKPGGPTGLAKSDKNLCTKIETGNNYTNDKKKSVLDTIPPVLLERFSLYDDNKNNNRDQGSLSKEYVQSIKSTTHENDSNLTKSITTYGNTLEKNENKKFGRTENLDLIVGSNVKVLLDSDVHYGIIRWIGTPPGITSGKLIAAVELDDSHPSGTDGTFKDVRYFHCRPYKAIFTDLEQCSRYDAMTKVDDSTTLINTDNFGNIESSVIVGMVRPISVKGNLESICGKYRGIQGHHNSCYLDATLFSMFTFTSVFDNLLFRPPNEKDCPQYEEVQRVLREEIVNPLRKNMFVRADRVMKLRTLLEKLSSVSGLTSEEKDPEEFLTSLVAQILNAEPFLKLSSGQDAYHYQLFVEKDDHLNLPTVQQLLEQSFLTSNIRLKEVPSCLIIQMPRFGKSFKMYQKIQPTLLLDVTDIIEDSPRQCTVCGKLAEYECKECFGQCGVGLESIAFCLQCLEKVHRHERRTNHEPKKLVVPMEFAILQEHCPVPRLYLELSAVVCIETSHYVCFVKCGSGSEAPWCFFDSMADRKGEQNGYNIPEMVPCPDFPYWLSEEGGNYLTELTDDRHLPEHAKRLLCDAYMCMYQSPDVMMYK
;
A
#
# COMPACT_ATOMS: atom_id res chain seq x y z
N MET A 1 -40.32 -54.31 -33.88
CA MET A 1 -39.24 -54.09 -32.90
C MET A 1 -38.22 -53.22 -33.63
N GLU A 2 -38.27 -51.89 -33.57
CA GLU A 2 -38.22 -51.00 -32.38
C GLU A 2 -36.88 -51.04 -31.64
N LYS A 3 -36.28 -49.92 -31.21
CA LYS A 3 -36.59 -48.49 -31.47
C LYS A 3 -35.35 -47.67 -31.05
N CYS A 4 -34.85 -46.79 -31.92
CA CYS A 4 -34.20 -45.52 -31.54
C CYS A 4 -33.79 -44.76 -32.81
N ASN A 5 -34.66 -43.87 -33.30
CA ASN A 5 -34.23 -42.86 -34.26
C ASN A 5 -33.45 -41.78 -33.52
N SER A 6 -32.41 -41.25 -34.15
CA SER A 6 -31.69 -40.07 -33.70
C SER A 6 -32.61 -38.84 -33.75
N ASN A 7 -33.18 -38.45 -32.61
CA ASN A 7 -33.82 -37.15 -32.47
C ASN A 7 -32.73 -36.06 -32.45
N ASN A 8 -32.86 -35.07 -33.33
CA ASN A 8 -32.04 -33.86 -33.26
C ASN A 8 -32.24 -33.20 -31.89
N LYS A 9 -31.15 -33.06 -31.13
CA LYS A 9 -31.04 -31.99 -30.15
C LYS A 9 -30.36 -30.82 -30.84
N GLU A 10 -31.09 -29.73 -31.00
CA GLU A 10 -30.46 -28.42 -31.08
C GLU A 10 -29.90 -28.15 -29.68
N ASP A 11 -28.58 -28.22 -29.51
CA ASP A 11 -27.95 -27.89 -28.25
C ASP A 11 -28.11 -26.39 -28.00
N ARG A 12 -29.09 -26.08 -27.16
CA ARG A 12 -29.56 -24.72 -26.86
C ARG A 12 -28.51 -23.98 -26.01
N GLN A 13 -27.47 -23.50 -26.67
CA GLN A 13 -26.31 -22.84 -26.07
C GLN A 13 -26.75 -21.77 -25.07
N VAL A 14 -26.43 -21.99 -23.80
CA VAL A 14 -26.86 -21.11 -22.70
C VAL A 14 -25.86 -19.96 -22.60
N PHE A 15 -26.09 -18.91 -23.39
CA PHE A 15 -25.31 -17.68 -23.34
C PHE A 15 -25.32 -17.09 -21.92
N GLN A 16 -24.12 -16.85 -21.39
CA GLN A 16 -23.93 -16.17 -20.10
C GLN A 16 -23.59 -14.70 -20.37
N TYR A 17 -24.35 -13.79 -19.77
CA TYR A 17 -24.22 -12.36 -20.02
C TYR A 17 -23.44 -11.67 -18.90
N PHE A 18 -22.60 -10.69 -19.25
CA PHE A 18 -21.78 -9.97 -18.31
C PHE A 18 -21.61 -8.47 -18.64
N VAL A 19 -21.28 -7.70 -17.61
CA VAL A 19 -20.84 -6.29 -17.69
C VAL A 19 -19.38 -6.20 -17.27
N ALA A 20 -18.56 -5.46 -18.01
CA ALA A 20 -17.17 -5.19 -17.65
C ALA A 20 -17.08 -4.34 -16.38
N LYS A 21 -16.51 -4.90 -15.30
CA LYS A 21 -16.31 -4.22 -14.00
C LYS A 21 -15.33 -3.06 -14.10
N GLN A 22 -14.30 -3.22 -14.92
CA GLN A 22 -13.17 -2.30 -15.07
C GLN A 22 -12.66 -2.31 -16.52
N ASN A 23 -11.71 -1.42 -16.83
CA ASN A 23 -10.97 -1.49 -18.08
C ASN A 23 -10.07 -2.73 -18.06
N THR A 24 -10.27 -3.69 -18.97
CA THR A 24 -9.46 -4.90 -19.09
C THR A 24 -8.96 -5.10 -20.52
N ILE A 25 -7.90 -5.91 -20.67
CA ILE A 25 -7.23 -6.18 -21.95
C ILE A 25 -7.74 -7.51 -22.51
N LEU A 26 -8.39 -7.43 -23.66
CA LEU A 26 -8.83 -8.58 -24.43
C LEU A 26 -7.79 -8.99 -25.47
N MET A 27 -7.56 -10.29 -25.62
CA MET A 27 -6.75 -10.86 -26.71
C MET A 27 -7.70 -11.51 -27.73
N ARG A 28 -7.51 -11.23 -29.03
CA ARG A 28 -8.39 -11.77 -30.08
C ARG A 28 -8.15 -13.28 -30.24
N ILE A 29 -9.24 -14.05 -30.29
CA ILE A 29 -9.22 -15.49 -30.60
C ILE A 29 -9.55 -15.70 -32.09
N SER A 30 -10.54 -14.97 -32.62
CA SER A 30 -11.02 -15.13 -33.99
C SER A 30 -11.65 -13.84 -34.54
N GLY A 31 -12.01 -13.85 -35.83
CA GLY A 31 -12.57 -12.73 -36.57
C GLY A 31 -11.51 -11.84 -37.23
N GLU A 32 -11.90 -11.16 -38.31
CA GLU A 32 -11.03 -10.28 -39.09
C GLU A 32 -10.92 -8.90 -38.42
N CYS A 33 -9.71 -8.56 -37.97
CA CYS A 33 -9.41 -7.26 -37.37
C CYS A 33 -7.89 -7.02 -37.36
N ASP A 34 -7.45 -5.78 -37.54
CA ASP A 34 -6.03 -5.40 -37.47
C ASP A 34 -5.47 -5.43 -36.03
N LYS A 35 -6.32 -5.56 -35.01
CA LYS A 35 -5.94 -5.49 -33.59
C LYS A 35 -6.02 -6.87 -32.93
N ASN A 36 -4.85 -7.45 -32.64
CA ASN A 36 -4.75 -8.71 -31.89
C ASN A 36 -5.04 -8.54 -30.39
N VAL A 37 -4.98 -7.30 -29.89
CA VAL A 37 -5.23 -6.91 -28.50
C VAL A 37 -6.06 -5.63 -28.50
N ASN A 38 -7.08 -5.54 -27.65
CA ASN A 38 -7.91 -4.34 -27.51
C ASN A 38 -8.44 -4.17 -26.07
N THR A 39 -8.84 -2.96 -25.69
CA THR A 39 -9.36 -2.69 -24.33
C THR A 39 -10.88 -2.80 -24.29
N LEU A 40 -11.39 -3.73 -23.49
CA LEU A 40 -12.79 -3.71 -23.04
C LEU A 40 -12.90 -2.66 -21.93
N ARG A 41 -13.72 -1.64 -22.13
CA ARG A 41 -13.87 -0.53 -21.18
C ARG A 41 -14.90 -0.86 -20.10
N LEU A 42 -14.77 -0.23 -18.94
CA LEU A 42 -15.76 -0.29 -17.85
C LEU A 42 -17.19 -0.07 -18.39
N GLY A 43 -18.12 -0.92 -17.98
CA GLY A 43 -19.54 -0.86 -18.37
C GLY A 43 -19.86 -1.27 -19.81
N MET A 44 -18.88 -1.77 -20.58
CA MET A 44 -19.17 -2.48 -21.83
C MET A 44 -19.85 -3.82 -21.54
N LEU A 45 -20.69 -4.25 -22.49
CA LEU A 45 -21.52 -5.46 -22.38
C LEU A 45 -20.86 -6.60 -23.15
N VAL A 46 -20.80 -7.79 -22.56
CA VAL A 46 -20.23 -8.98 -23.23
C VAL A 46 -21.09 -10.23 -23.05
N GLU A 47 -21.08 -11.06 -24.08
CA GLU A 47 -21.74 -12.36 -24.16
C GLU A 47 -20.65 -13.43 -24.14
N ALA A 48 -20.67 -14.33 -23.15
CA ALA A 48 -19.75 -15.47 -23.12
C ALA A 48 -20.30 -16.63 -23.95
N ILE A 49 -19.46 -17.10 -24.86
CA ILE A 49 -19.74 -18.16 -25.84
C ILE A 49 -19.32 -19.52 -25.27
N GLU A 50 -18.17 -19.54 -24.58
CA GLU A 50 -17.46 -20.76 -24.16
C GLU A 50 -16.58 -20.45 -22.92
N ASP A 51 -16.47 -21.41 -22.00
CA ASP A 51 -15.56 -21.35 -20.86
C ASP A 51 -14.25 -22.05 -21.24
N LEU A 52 -13.12 -21.34 -21.15
CA LEU A 52 -11.83 -21.80 -21.65
C LEU A 52 -10.95 -22.43 -20.56
N GLY A 53 -11.49 -22.61 -19.35
CA GLY A 53 -10.70 -23.00 -18.18
C GLY A 53 -9.84 -21.85 -17.65
N ASP A 54 -9.13 -22.10 -16.54
CA ASP A 54 -8.21 -21.15 -15.90
C ASP A 54 -8.81 -19.74 -15.67
N SER A 55 -10.10 -19.69 -15.32
CA SER A 55 -10.90 -18.46 -15.17
C SER A 55 -10.97 -17.56 -16.41
N ALA A 56 -10.67 -18.07 -17.61
CA ALA A 56 -10.80 -17.35 -18.87
C ALA A 56 -12.09 -17.71 -19.62
N LEU A 57 -12.68 -16.71 -20.27
CA LEU A 57 -13.88 -16.85 -21.09
C LEU A 57 -13.61 -16.45 -22.54
N LYS A 58 -14.25 -17.15 -23.47
CA LYS A 58 -14.42 -16.73 -24.86
C LYS A 58 -15.65 -15.82 -24.92
N VAL A 59 -15.47 -14.55 -25.29
CA VAL A 59 -16.54 -13.55 -25.29
C VAL A 59 -16.70 -12.84 -26.62
N ARG A 60 -17.94 -12.47 -26.94
CA ARG A 60 -18.30 -11.46 -27.94
C ARG A 60 -18.61 -10.15 -27.22
N VAL A 61 -18.16 -9.02 -27.76
CA VAL A 61 -18.43 -7.70 -27.18
C VAL A 61 -19.65 -7.10 -27.86
N ILE A 62 -20.69 -6.78 -27.09
CA ILE A 62 -21.90 -6.15 -27.60
C ILE A 62 -21.70 -4.64 -27.55
N ASP A 63 -21.25 -4.10 -28.68
CA ASP A 63 -20.94 -2.67 -28.79
C ASP A 63 -22.19 -1.83 -29.12
N THR A 64 -22.60 -1.01 -28.15
CA THR A 64 -23.65 0.00 -28.32
C THR A 64 -23.17 1.29 -29.00
N THR A 65 -21.92 1.35 -29.48
CA THR A 65 -21.31 2.53 -30.12
C THR A 65 -20.97 2.37 -31.62
N GLY A 66 -21.02 1.14 -32.16
CA GLY A 66 -20.92 0.87 -33.60
C GLY A 66 -19.50 0.69 -34.16
N SER A 67 -18.49 0.49 -33.30
CA SER A 67 -17.10 0.22 -33.71
C SER A 67 -16.97 -1.14 -34.42
N GLU A 68 -16.35 -1.13 -35.59
CA GLU A 68 -16.20 -2.33 -36.43
C GLU A 68 -15.29 -3.39 -35.80
N ILE A 69 -14.42 -3.00 -34.86
CA ILE A 69 -13.49 -3.91 -34.15
C ILE A 69 -14.22 -5.05 -33.41
N TRP A 70 -15.46 -4.79 -32.98
CA TRP A 70 -16.28 -5.76 -32.22
C TRP A 70 -17.27 -6.54 -33.09
N ARG A 71 -17.35 -6.23 -34.40
CA ARG A 71 -18.22 -6.93 -35.35
C ARG A 71 -17.59 -8.29 -35.68
N ASP A 72 -18.32 -9.37 -35.42
CA ASP A 72 -17.94 -10.74 -35.76
C ASP A 72 -16.56 -11.21 -35.25
N THR A 73 -16.05 -10.61 -34.16
CA THR A 73 -14.80 -10.98 -33.48
C THR A 73 -15.07 -11.66 -32.13
N GLU A 74 -14.25 -12.67 -31.80
CA GLU A 74 -14.31 -13.38 -30.51
C GLU A 74 -12.99 -13.18 -29.75
N TRP A 75 -13.08 -13.01 -28.43
CA TRP A 75 -11.97 -12.53 -27.60
C TRP A 75 -11.81 -13.35 -26.31
N ARG A 76 -10.57 -13.48 -25.80
CA ARG A 76 -10.28 -14.03 -24.48
C ARG A 76 -10.38 -12.92 -23.43
N CYS A 77 -11.27 -13.08 -22.46
CA CYS A 77 -11.43 -12.20 -21.30
C CYS A 77 -11.17 -12.98 -20.00
N HIS A 78 -10.74 -12.32 -18.92
CA HIS A 78 -10.72 -12.94 -17.59
C HIS A 78 -12.09 -12.81 -16.92
N ARG A 79 -12.59 -13.89 -16.28
CA ARG A 79 -13.90 -13.92 -15.62
C ARG A 79 -13.98 -12.94 -14.43
N PHE A 80 -12.87 -12.68 -13.74
CA PHE A 80 -12.82 -11.72 -12.62
C PHE A 80 -13.02 -10.25 -13.03
N ASP A 81 -12.84 -9.91 -14.31
CA ASP A 81 -13.12 -8.55 -14.83
C ASP A 81 -14.61 -8.34 -15.16
N LEU A 82 -15.44 -9.37 -15.01
CA LEU A 82 -16.80 -9.43 -15.53
C LEU A 82 -17.82 -9.70 -14.42
N ILE A 83 -18.89 -8.89 -14.38
CA ILE A 83 -20.03 -9.06 -13.47
C ILE A 83 -21.13 -9.80 -14.22
N SER A 84 -21.49 -11.00 -13.77
CA SER A 84 -22.53 -11.81 -14.40
C SER A 84 -23.93 -11.24 -14.13
N VAL A 85 -24.76 -11.17 -15.17
CA VAL A 85 -26.14 -10.67 -15.12
C VAL A 85 -27.12 -11.69 -15.74
N SER A 86 -28.37 -11.68 -15.27
CA SER A 86 -29.41 -12.58 -15.78
C SER A 86 -29.90 -12.18 -17.18
N SER A 87 -30.51 -13.13 -17.91
CA SER A 87 -31.07 -12.89 -19.26
C SER A 87 -32.22 -11.86 -19.27
N GLU A 88 -32.82 -11.69 -18.10
CA GLU A 88 -33.88 -10.77 -17.74
C GLU A 88 -33.35 -9.34 -17.69
N VAL A 89 -32.35 -9.10 -16.83
CA VAL A 89 -31.70 -7.78 -16.64
C VAL A 89 -30.96 -7.35 -17.92
N TRP A 90 -30.32 -8.31 -18.60
CA TRP A 90 -29.60 -8.09 -19.86
C TRP A 90 -30.41 -7.34 -20.93
N LYS A 91 -31.73 -7.54 -20.98
CA LYS A 91 -32.63 -6.86 -21.94
C LYS A 91 -32.66 -5.34 -21.75
N PHE A 92 -32.41 -4.85 -20.54
CA PHE A 92 -32.49 -3.43 -20.19
C PHE A 92 -31.15 -2.70 -20.19
N LEU A 93 -30.04 -3.40 -19.94
CA LEU A 93 -28.71 -2.78 -19.83
C LEU A 93 -28.22 -2.03 -21.09
N PRO A 94 -28.51 -2.45 -22.34
CA PRO A 94 -28.13 -1.69 -23.53
C PRO A 94 -28.74 -0.27 -23.57
N ALA A 95 -29.97 -0.11 -23.07
CA ALA A 95 -30.69 1.16 -23.06
C ALA A 95 -30.12 2.16 -22.05
N VAL A 96 -29.42 1.68 -21.01
CA VAL A 96 -28.69 2.52 -20.05
C VAL A 96 -27.47 3.11 -20.75
N SER A 97 -27.51 4.40 -21.05
CA SER A 97 -26.48 5.08 -21.86
C SER A 97 -25.18 5.41 -21.12
N VAL A 98 -25.15 5.26 -19.79
CA VAL A 98 -23.99 5.54 -18.95
C VAL A 98 -23.33 4.21 -18.54
N PRO A 99 -22.10 3.90 -19.01
CA PRO A 99 -21.42 2.64 -18.64
C PRO A 99 -21.29 2.45 -17.12
N GLN A 100 -21.07 3.57 -16.43
CA GLN A 100 -21.12 3.77 -14.98
C GLN A 100 -22.31 3.02 -14.33
N GLU A 101 -23.52 3.30 -14.82
CA GLU A 101 -24.78 2.79 -14.27
C GLU A 101 -25.02 1.32 -14.64
N ARG A 102 -24.49 0.85 -15.77
CA ARG A 102 -24.53 -0.59 -16.13
C ARG A 102 -23.76 -1.43 -15.09
N VAL A 103 -22.59 -0.94 -14.64
CA VAL A 103 -21.80 -1.58 -13.57
C VAL A 103 -22.53 -1.50 -12.23
N ARG A 104 -23.12 -0.34 -11.90
CA ARG A 104 -23.91 -0.19 -10.66
C ARG A 104 -25.07 -1.18 -10.61
N LEU A 105 -25.92 -1.20 -11.64
CA LEU A 105 -27.07 -2.10 -11.74
C LEU A 105 -26.65 -3.58 -11.67
N ALA A 106 -25.58 -3.98 -12.37
CA ALA A 106 -25.09 -5.36 -12.36
C ALA A 106 -24.61 -5.86 -10.99
N ASN A 107 -24.10 -4.97 -10.12
CA ASN A 107 -23.72 -5.34 -8.76
C ASN A 107 -24.94 -5.50 -7.82
N TYR A 108 -25.97 -4.65 -7.93
CA TYR A 108 -27.15 -4.70 -7.07
C TYR A 108 -28.19 -5.73 -7.52
N LYS A 109 -27.86 -7.02 -7.37
CA LYS A 109 -28.74 -8.15 -7.74
C LYS A 109 -30.16 -8.04 -7.19
N HIS A 110 -30.30 -7.72 -5.90
CA HIS A 110 -31.61 -7.57 -5.24
C HIS A 110 -32.46 -6.43 -5.83
N LEU A 111 -31.83 -5.30 -6.22
CA LEU A 111 -32.54 -4.21 -6.91
C LEU A 111 -32.98 -4.64 -8.31
N CYS A 112 -32.13 -5.39 -9.02
CA CYS A 112 -32.49 -5.97 -10.30
C CYS A 112 -33.64 -6.99 -10.18
N GLU A 113 -33.63 -7.84 -9.16
CA GLU A 113 -34.70 -8.82 -8.90
C GLU A 113 -36.04 -8.12 -8.58
N GLU A 114 -36.04 -7.07 -7.74
CA GLU A 114 -37.23 -6.25 -7.49
C GLU A 114 -37.72 -5.54 -8.77
N LEU A 115 -36.82 -4.93 -9.56
CA LEU A 115 -37.18 -4.25 -10.81
C LEU A 115 -37.69 -5.22 -11.88
N MET A 116 -37.25 -6.48 -11.87
CA MET A 116 -37.74 -7.52 -12.78
C MET A 116 -39.12 -8.09 -12.40
N SER A 117 -39.62 -7.83 -11.18
CA SER A 117 -41.00 -8.18 -10.81
C SER A 117 -42.06 -7.16 -11.27
N LEU A 118 -41.64 -5.99 -11.78
CA LEU A 118 -42.54 -4.91 -12.18
C LEU A 118 -43.34 -5.26 -13.45
N ALA A 119 -44.64 -5.01 -13.38
CA ALA A 119 -45.62 -5.26 -14.43
C ALA A 119 -46.23 -3.96 -14.99
N ILE A 120 -47.01 -4.10 -16.07
CA ILE A 120 -47.77 -2.98 -16.64
C ILE A 120 -48.95 -2.63 -15.71
N ASN A 121 -49.08 -1.34 -15.41
CA ASN A 121 -49.92 -0.69 -14.40
C ASN A 121 -49.39 -0.68 -12.96
N ASP A 122 -48.19 -1.19 -12.70
CA ASP A 122 -47.55 -0.96 -11.39
C ASP A 122 -47.18 0.51 -11.22
N THR A 123 -47.27 0.98 -9.96
CA THR A 123 -46.85 2.34 -9.57
C THR A 123 -45.42 2.29 -9.04
N VAL A 124 -44.58 3.20 -9.51
CA VAL A 124 -43.15 3.29 -9.20
C VAL A 124 -42.71 4.73 -8.94
N TRP A 125 -41.56 4.90 -8.30
CA TRP A 125 -40.86 6.18 -8.25
C TRP A 125 -40.02 6.35 -9.51
N TYR A 126 -40.29 7.41 -10.26
CA TYR A 126 -39.46 7.87 -11.37
C TYR A 126 -38.52 8.99 -10.93
N CYS A 127 -37.26 8.94 -11.37
CA CYS A 127 -36.26 9.96 -11.13
C CYS A 127 -35.60 10.35 -12.46
N ALA A 128 -35.77 11.62 -12.86
CA ALA A 128 -35.30 12.12 -14.16
C ALA A 128 -33.76 12.13 -14.25
N ASP A 129 -33.11 12.48 -13.14
CA ASP A 129 -31.66 12.32 -12.92
C ASP A 129 -31.46 11.31 -11.77
N PRO A 130 -30.76 10.16 -11.99
CA PRO A 130 -30.43 9.21 -10.93
C PRO A 130 -29.59 9.78 -9.77
N LEU A 131 -28.92 10.93 -9.97
CA LEU A 131 -28.16 11.66 -8.94
C LEU A 131 -29.00 12.73 -8.22
N GLY A 132 -30.22 13.01 -8.69
CA GLY A 132 -31.11 14.02 -8.13
C GLY A 132 -32.01 13.52 -6.99
N CYS A 133 -32.41 14.44 -6.10
CA CYS A 133 -33.30 14.13 -4.98
C CYS A 133 -34.81 14.13 -5.35
N THR A 134 -35.18 14.59 -6.54
CA THR A 134 -36.57 14.79 -6.97
C THR A 134 -37.17 13.54 -7.62
N LYS A 135 -38.05 12.85 -6.88
CA LYS A 135 -38.77 11.65 -7.33
C LYS A 135 -40.24 11.94 -7.53
N PHE A 136 -40.80 11.40 -8.61
CA PHE A 136 -42.20 11.57 -9.01
C PHE A 136 -42.91 10.22 -9.03
N LEU A 137 -44.19 10.18 -8.68
CA LEU A 137 -45.00 8.96 -8.83
C LEU A 137 -45.37 8.75 -10.31
N ALA A 138 -45.15 7.53 -10.79
CA ALA A 138 -45.39 7.14 -12.17
C ALA A 138 -46.10 5.78 -12.24
N ILE A 139 -47.00 5.61 -13.21
CA ILE A 139 -47.58 4.30 -13.55
C ILE A 139 -46.87 3.77 -14.79
N ILE A 140 -46.41 2.51 -14.74
CA ILE A 140 -45.86 1.81 -15.91
C ILE A 140 -46.99 1.52 -16.89
N LYS A 141 -46.84 1.98 -18.14
CA LYS A 141 -47.80 1.76 -19.24
C LYS A 141 -47.25 0.91 -20.39
N TYR A 142 -45.93 0.75 -20.45
CA TYR A 142 -45.26 -0.08 -21.45
C TYR A 142 -43.95 -0.64 -20.88
N ILE A 143 -43.57 -1.86 -21.27
CA ILE A 143 -42.25 -2.45 -21.02
C ILE A 143 -41.81 -3.16 -22.31
N GLY A 144 -40.74 -2.71 -22.96
CA GLY A 144 -40.32 -3.31 -24.23
C GLY A 144 -39.28 -2.50 -25.00
N PRO A 145 -38.85 -2.97 -26.19
CA PRO A 145 -37.89 -2.28 -27.03
C PRO A 145 -38.51 -1.07 -27.73
N VAL A 146 -37.76 0.03 -27.82
CA VAL A 146 -38.16 1.26 -28.54
C VAL A 146 -37.06 1.62 -29.55
N PRO A 147 -37.11 1.10 -30.79
CA PRO A 147 -36.01 1.22 -31.75
C PRO A 147 -35.61 2.67 -32.09
N GLN A 148 -36.52 3.63 -31.94
CA GLN A 148 -36.25 5.06 -32.12
C GLN A 148 -35.38 5.68 -31.00
N LEU A 149 -35.23 5.01 -29.85
CA LEU A 149 -34.41 5.46 -28.72
C LEU A 149 -33.08 4.70 -28.59
N GLY A 150 -33.00 3.47 -29.07
CA GLY A 150 -31.77 2.66 -29.07
C GLY A 150 -32.01 1.17 -28.95
N GLN A 151 -30.94 0.45 -28.61
CA GLN A 151 -31.01 -0.98 -28.27
C GLN A 151 -31.45 -1.16 -26.81
N GLY A 152 -32.13 -2.28 -26.53
CA GLY A 152 -32.58 -2.64 -25.19
C GLY A 152 -34.01 -2.18 -24.87
N TYR A 153 -34.44 -2.49 -23.65
CA TYR A 153 -35.81 -2.31 -23.18
C TYR A 153 -35.96 -1.01 -22.38
N TYR A 154 -37.08 -0.32 -22.62
CA TYR A 154 -37.49 0.90 -21.94
C TYR A 154 -38.83 0.67 -21.22
N PHE A 155 -39.02 1.42 -20.14
CA PHE A 155 -40.32 1.53 -19.47
C PHE A 155 -41.03 2.79 -19.99
N GLY A 156 -42.25 2.64 -20.49
CA GLY A 156 -43.14 3.77 -20.76
C GLY A 156 -43.91 4.14 -19.50
N LEU A 157 -43.91 5.42 -19.14
CA LEU A 157 -44.44 5.94 -17.88
C LEU A 157 -45.50 7.05 -18.11
N ASP A 158 -46.58 6.99 -17.34
CA ASP A 158 -47.56 8.07 -17.14
C ASP A 158 -47.31 8.68 -15.75
N LEU A 159 -46.78 9.91 -15.67
CA LEU A 159 -46.50 10.58 -14.38
C LEU A 159 -47.80 11.12 -13.79
N LEU A 160 -47.99 10.94 -12.48
CA LEU A 160 -49.18 11.42 -11.76
C LEU A 160 -49.14 12.94 -11.47
N GLU A 161 -47.97 13.55 -11.63
CA GLU A 161 -47.73 14.97 -11.42
C GLU A 161 -47.34 15.65 -12.74
N ASN A 162 -47.89 16.84 -12.99
CA ASN A 162 -47.57 17.61 -14.19
C ASN A 162 -46.13 18.15 -14.15
N GLN A 163 -45.45 17.99 -15.28
CA GLN A 163 -44.05 18.33 -15.50
C GLN A 163 -43.92 19.05 -16.86
N GLU A 164 -42.75 19.63 -17.14
CA GLU A 164 -42.42 20.17 -18.46
C GLU A 164 -42.56 19.11 -19.59
N PRO A 165 -42.84 19.51 -20.84
CA PRO A 165 -43.01 18.57 -21.95
C PRO A 165 -41.73 17.75 -22.21
N SER A 166 -41.89 16.47 -22.51
CA SER A 166 -40.75 15.58 -22.78
C SER A 166 -40.40 15.55 -24.27
N LYS A 167 -39.10 15.47 -24.58
CA LYS A 167 -38.62 15.14 -25.94
C LYS A 167 -39.16 13.78 -26.45
N THR A 168 -39.66 12.92 -25.56
CA THR A 168 -40.30 11.63 -25.90
C THR A 168 -41.83 11.67 -25.95
N ALA A 169 -42.47 12.80 -25.65
CA ALA A 169 -43.93 12.92 -25.49
C ALA A 169 -44.76 12.77 -26.78
N LEU A 170 -44.12 12.88 -27.94
CA LEU A 170 -44.74 12.55 -29.23
C LEU A 170 -44.59 11.06 -29.54
N LEU A 171 -43.41 10.49 -29.28
CA LEU A 171 -43.11 9.07 -29.52
C LEU A 171 -43.90 8.13 -28.61
N SER A 172 -44.10 8.49 -27.34
CA SER A 172 -44.84 7.66 -26.38
C SER A 172 -46.27 7.34 -26.82
N LYS A 173 -46.90 8.26 -27.57
CA LYS A 173 -48.26 8.11 -28.12
C LYS A 173 -48.38 7.01 -29.19
N GLU A 174 -47.26 6.55 -29.76
CA GLU A 174 -47.22 5.39 -30.67
C GLU A 174 -47.22 4.05 -29.91
N TYR A 175 -46.90 4.05 -28.61
CA TYR A 175 -46.68 2.84 -27.79
C TYR A 175 -47.69 2.67 -26.66
N PHE A 176 -48.16 3.76 -26.04
CA PHE A 176 -49.12 3.71 -24.94
C PHE A 176 -49.95 4.99 -24.81
N VAL A 177 -51.08 4.89 -24.10
CA VAL A 177 -51.94 6.03 -23.75
C VAL A 177 -51.68 6.42 -22.30
N SER A 178 -51.21 7.65 -22.10
CA SER A 178 -51.17 8.31 -20.79
C SER A 178 -52.51 8.92 -20.42
N THR A 179 -52.79 9.00 -19.12
CA THR A 179 -54.04 9.53 -18.56
C THR A 179 -53.86 10.73 -17.66
N HIS A 180 -52.65 10.98 -17.16
CA HIS A 180 -52.37 12.04 -16.17
C HIS A 180 -51.43 13.13 -16.73
N SER A 181 -50.43 12.75 -17.52
CA SER A 181 -49.43 13.67 -18.08
C SER A 181 -48.95 13.24 -19.48
N GLU A 182 -47.99 13.97 -20.07
CA GLU A 182 -47.33 13.51 -21.29
C GLU A 182 -46.47 12.27 -21.01
N GLY A 183 -46.78 11.16 -21.70
CA GLY A 183 -46.07 9.89 -21.55
C GLY A 183 -44.58 10.01 -21.86
N ARG A 184 -43.73 9.37 -21.05
CA ARG A 184 -42.27 9.40 -21.16
C ARG A 184 -41.68 8.00 -21.24
N PHE A 185 -40.49 7.86 -21.83
CA PHE A 185 -39.68 6.65 -21.69
C PHE A 185 -38.56 6.83 -20.66
N ALA A 186 -38.29 5.76 -19.91
CA ALA A 186 -37.30 5.69 -18.84
C ALA A 186 -36.47 4.40 -18.95
N THR A 187 -35.22 4.44 -18.48
CA THR A 187 -34.33 3.28 -18.43
C THR A 187 -34.33 2.65 -17.03
N LEU A 188 -33.70 1.48 -16.87
CA LEU A 188 -33.64 0.75 -15.60
C LEU A 188 -33.00 1.56 -14.44
N SER A 189 -32.13 2.54 -14.72
CA SER A 189 -31.55 3.40 -13.68
C SER A 189 -32.46 4.55 -13.21
N ASN A 190 -33.59 4.78 -13.88
CA ASN A 190 -34.51 5.90 -13.59
C ASN A 190 -35.72 5.51 -12.72
N ILE A 191 -35.85 4.23 -12.33
CA ILE A 191 -37.06 3.66 -11.73
C ILE A 191 -36.73 2.94 -10.43
N PHE A 192 -37.61 3.08 -9.43
CA PHE A 192 -37.49 2.40 -8.14
C PHE A 192 -38.87 1.85 -7.69
N PRO A 193 -38.95 0.61 -7.17
CA PRO A 193 -40.20 0.00 -6.70
C PRO A 193 -40.88 0.77 -5.55
N LEU A 194 -42.21 0.69 -5.49
CA LEU A 194 -43.01 1.35 -4.45
C LEU A 194 -43.31 0.40 -3.26
N LYS A 195 -42.44 0.39 -2.25
CA LYS A 195 -42.60 -0.51 -1.08
C LYS A 195 -43.63 0.00 -0.06
N PRO A 196 -44.51 -0.87 0.47
CA PRO A 196 -45.36 -0.55 1.62
C PRO A 196 -44.51 -0.48 2.89
N GLY A 197 -43.96 0.71 3.15
CA GLY A 197 -42.96 0.95 4.21
C GLY A 197 -42.02 2.13 3.94
N GLY A 198 -42.11 2.77 2.77
CA GLY A 198 -41.24 3.87 2.38
C GLY A 198 -39.98 3.40 1.64
N PRO A 199 -39.09 4.33 1.24
CA PRO A 199 -37.98 4.05 0.33
C PRO A 199 -36.79 3.34 1.02
N THR A 200 -36.97 2.08 1.40
CA THR A 200 -35.91 1.21 1.91
C THR A 200 -35.03 0.66 0.77
N GLY A 201 -33.88 1.30 0.56
CA GLY A 201 -32.77 0.74 -0.23
C GLY A 201 -32.18 1.64 -1.32
N LEU A 202 -31.80 2.89 -1.03
CA LEU A 202 -30.79 3.64 -1.82
C LEU A 202 -30.18 4.88 -1.11
N ALA A 203 -30.15 4.88 0.23
CA ALA A 203 -29.57 5.97 1.04
C ALA A 203 -28.04 5.84 1.26
N LYS A 204 -27.34 5.21 0.31
CA LYS A 204 -25.88 5.23 0.15
C LYS A 204 -25.62 5.25 -1.36
N SER A 205 -25.10 6.37 -1.87
CA SER A 205 -24.84 6.57 -3.31
C SER A 205 -23.35 6.85 -3.55
N ASP A 206 -22.70 5.94 -4.29
CA ASP A 206 -21.33 6.11 -4.73
C ASP A 206 -21.22 7.31 -5.69
N LYS A 207 -20.47 8.35 -5.31
CA LYS A 207 -20.31 9.56 -6.13
C LYS A 207 -19.31 9.43 -7.28
N ASN A 208 -18.57 8.34 -7.37
CA ASN A 208 -17.36 8.25 -8.20
C ASN A 208 -17.58 7.69 -9.61
N LEU A 209 -18.61 8.13 -10.36
CA LEU A 209 -18.82 7.61 -11.73
C LEU A 209 -19.75 8.49 -12.61
N CYS A 210 -19.28 9.64 -13.12
CA CYS A 210 -19.56 10.15 -14.51
C CYS A 210 -18.83 11.48 -14.82
N THR A 211 -18.09 11.54 -15.94
CA THR A 211 -17.69 12.80 -16.60
C THR A 211 -17.92 12.70 -18.11
N LYS A 212 -18.49 13.76 -18.70
CA LYS A 212 -18.58 13.99 -20.16
C LYS A 212 -17.76 15.25 -20.43
N ILE A 213 -16.73 15.20 -21.27
CA ILE A 213 -16.85 15.35 -22.73
C ILE A 213 -17.56 16.67 -23.06
N GLU A 214 -16.75 17.69 -23.32
CA GLU A 214 -17.17 19.02 -23.71
C GLU A 214 -17.58 19.06 -25.19
N THR A 215 -18.55 19.92 -25.51
CA THR A 215 -18.68 20.52 -26.84
C THR A 215 -18.81 22.02 -26.63
N GLY A 216 -17.69 22.73 -26.63
CA GLY A 216 -17.65 24.15 -26.29
C GLY A 216 -18.33 25.05 -27.33
N ASN A 217 -18.72 26.25 -26.88
CA ASN A 217 -18.90 27.40 -27.74
C ASN A 217 -18.47 28.66 -26.99
N ASN A 218 -17.73 29.53 -27.66
CA ASN A 218 -17.22 30.77 -27.09
C ASN A 218 -18.35 31.77 -26.81
N TYR A 219 -18.19 32.66 -25.83
CA TYR A 219 -18.29 34.11 -26.06
C TYR A 219 -17.58 34.94 -24.97
N THR A 220 -16.35 35.35 -25.31
CA THR A 220 -15.64 36.60 -25.02
C THR A 220 -16.19 37.64 -24.01
N ASN A 221 -15.23 38.36 -23.38
CA ASN A 221 -15.29 39.76 -22.92
C ASN A 221 -16.05 40.03 -21.58
N ASP A 222 -15.62 40.94 -20.70
CA ASP A 222 -14.38 41.76 -20.71
C ASP A 222 -14.05 42.41 -19.34
N LYS A 223 -12.81 42.91 -19.21
CA LYS A 223 -12.36 44.18 -18.55
C LYS A 223 -13.24 44.79 -17.41
N LYS A 224 -12.71 45.28 -16.28
CA LYS A 224 -11.39 45.91 -16.03
C LYS A 224 -11.19 46.31 -14.54
N LYS A 225 -9.91 46.45 -14.13
CA LYS A 225 -9.25 47.59 -13.40
C LYS A 225 -10.05 48.51 -12.44
N SER A 226 -9.46 49.12 -11.39
CA SER A 226 -8.13 49.00 -10.72
C SER A 226 -7.93 50.12 -9.66
N VAL A 227 -6.87 50.01 -8.82
CA VAL A 227 -6.12 51.13 -8.17
C VAL A 227 -6.85 51.87 -7.03
N LEU A 228 -6.21 52.50 -6.03
CA LEU A 228 -4.99 52.26 -5.20
C LEU A 228 -4.97 53.39 -4.10
N ASP A 229 -3.86 53.57 -3.38
CA ASP A 229 -3.45 54.73 -2.55
C ASP A 229 -4.11 54.89 -1.15
N THR A 230 -3.40 55.31 -0.06
CA THR A 230 -1.95 55.49 0.19
C THR A 230 -1.61 55.47 1.71
N ILE A 231 -0.36 55.18 2.09
CA ILE A 231 0.18 54.83 3.44
C ILE A 231 1.23 55.87 3.92
N PRO A 232 1.18 56.42 5.17
CA PRO A 232 2.16 56.08 6.26
C PRO A 232 1.64 56.39 7.73
N PRO A 233 2.45 56.50 8.82
CA PRO A 233 3.19 55.45 9.55
C PRO A 233 3.06 55.53 11.12
N VAL A 234 4.04 54.96 11.87
CA VAL A 234 4.30 55.02 13.35
C VAL A 234 3.62 53.91 14.18
N LEU A 235 4.27 53.05 14.99
CA LEU A 235 5.68 52.87 15.44
C LEU A 235 6.24 51.46 15.10
N LEU A 236 7.57 51.31 15.16
CA LEU A 236 8.31 50.05 15.23
C LEU A 236 9.48 50.21 16.21
N GLU A 237 9.63 49.36 17.24
CA GLU A 237 10.94 48.97 17.80
C GLU A 237 10.84 47.90 18.92
N ARG A 238 11.93 47.11 19.06
CA ARG A 238 12.17 46.02 20.04
C ARG A 238 11.28 44.77 19.87
N PHE A 239 11.81 43.53 19.85
CA PHE A 239 13.18 43.04 20.08
C PHE A 239 13.64 42.10 18.95
N SER A 240 14.96 41.94 18.81
CA SER A 240 15.62 40.93 18.00
C SER A 240 16.92 40.48 18.68
N LEU A 241 17.47 39.34 18.23
CA LEU A 241 18.76 38.74 18.60
C LEU A 241 18.86 38.13 20.01
N TYR A 242 19.18 36.83 20.05
CA TYR A 242 20.39 36.33 20.71
C TYR A 242 20.89 35.08 19.97
N ASP A 243 22.20 34.96 19.79
CA ASP A 243 22.89 33.87 19.09
C ASP A 243 23.24 32.69 20.01
N ASP A 244 23.38 31.51 19.42
CA ASP A 244 24.09 30.38 20.01
C ASP A 244 25.60 30.65 20.14
N ASN A 245 26.17 30.30 21.30
CA ASN A 245 27.44 29.57 21.51
C ASN A 245 28.12 29.92 22.85
N LYS A 246 28.28 28.93 23.73
CA LYS A 246 29.49 28.76 24.57
C LYS A 246 29.54 27.38 25.27
N ASN A 247 30.28 26.45 24.67
CA ASN A 247 30.78 25.26 25.35
C ASN A 247 31.92 25.66 26.31
N ASN A 248 31.95 25.10 27.54
CA ASN A 248 33.17 25.11 28.35
C ASN A 248 33.23 23.99 29.42
N ASN A 249 33.55 22.78 28.95
CA ASN A 249 34.56 21.86 29.51
C ASN A 249 34.70 21.61 31.05
N ARG A 250 34.71 20.30 31.36
CA ARG A 250 35.68 19.53 32.19
C ARG A 250 35.47 19.25 33.69
N ASP A 251 35.52 17.93 33.95
CA ASP A 251 36.41 17.22 34.88
C ASP A 251 36.57 17.73 36.33
N GLN A 252 35.89 17.04 37.25
CA GLN A 252 36.53 16.57 38.49
C GLN A 252 35.87 15.26 38.94
N GLY A 253 36.64 14.38 39.59
CA GLY A 253 36.11 13.08 40.01
C GLY A 253 36.87 12.44 41.17
N SER A 254 36.29 11.32 41.63
CA SER A 254 36.79 10.35 42.61
C SER A 254 36.68 10.71 44.11
N LEU A 255 36.42 9.64 44.88
CA LEU A 255 36.53 9.47 46.34
C LEU A 255 35.49 10.18 47.25
N SER A 256 35.04 9.62 48.38
CA SER A 256 34.76 8.21 48.79
C SER A 256 34.22 8.20 50.22
N LYS A 257 33.36 7.21 50.59
CA LYS A 257 33.00 6.84 51.99
C LYS A 257 32.25 7.93 52.79
N GLU A 258 31.60 7.69 53.93
CA GLU A 258 30.94 6.51 54.54
C GLU A 258 29.95 7.05 55.58
N TYR A 259 28.76 6.45 55.75
CA TYR A 259 27.98 6.60 56.98
C TYR A 259 27.16 5.33 57.27
N VAL A 260 27.03 4.97 58.54
CA VAL A 260 26.77 3.58 58.95
C VAL A 260 25.76 3.51 60.11
N GLN A 261 24.83 2.54 60.00
CA GLN A 261 23.92 2.04 61.06
C GLN A 261 22.81 3.03 61.51
N SER A 262 21.67 2.55 62.03
CA SER A 262 21.53 1.40 62.94
C SER A 262 20.12 0.76 63.01
N ILE A 263 20.07 -0.50 63.50
CA ILE A 263 18.96 -1.17 64.23
C ILE A 263 17.70 -1.58 63.39
N LYS A 264 17.12 -2.80 63.47
CA LYS A 264 17.48 -4.10 64.14
C LYS A 264 16.59 -5.26 63.60
N SER A 265 17.03 -6.52 63.79
CA SER A 265 16.32 -7.82 64.00
C SER A 265 14.89 -8.07 63.41
N THR A 266 14.53 -9.27 62.95
CA THR A 266 14.67 -10.57 63.65
C THR A 266 14.85 -11.78 62.72
N THR A 267 15.44 -12.86 63.23
CA THR A 267 15.74 -14.14 62.55
C THR A 267 14.64 -15.20 62.69
N HIS A 268 14.67 -16.21 61.81
CA HIS A 268 14.41 -17.61 62.20
C HIS A 268 15.16 -18.56 61.25
N GLU A 269 15.61 -19.69 61.79
CA GLU A 269 16.45 -20.70 61.11
C GLU A 269 15.61 -21.92 60.67
N ASN A 270 16.13 -22.69 59.72
CA ASN A 270 16.18 -24.15 59.87
C ASN A 270 17.16 -24.83 58.90
N ASP A 271 17.78 -25.92 59.37
CA ASP A 271 18.84 -26.68 58.71
C ASP A 271 18.33 -27.70 57.68
N SER A 272 19.19 -28.08 56.72
CA SER A 272 19.77 -29.44 56.67
C SER A 272 20.78 -29.65 55.52
N ASN A 273 21.72 -30.59 55.70
CA ASN A 273 22.95 -30.72 54.92
C ASN A 273 23.10 -32.11 54.24
N LEU A 274 23.72 -32.13 53.05
CA LEU A 274 24.80 -33.09 52.64
C LEU A 274 25.40 -32.57 51.29
N THR A 275 26.69 -32.25 51.05
CA THR A 275 28.02 -32.88 51.30
C THR A 275 28.17 -34.29 50.69
N LYS A 276 29.25 -34.75 50.02
CA LYS A 276 30.61 -34.25 49.56
C LYS A 276 30.91 -34.89 48.15
N SER A 277 32.01 -34.74 47.39
CA SER A 277 33.44 -34.38 47.61
C SER A 277 34.02 -33.68 46.33
N ILE A 278 35.17 -32.97 46.25
CA ILE A 278 36.64 -33.34 46.34
C ILE A 278 37.04 -34.37 45.25
N THR A 279 37.98 -34.14 44.30
CA THR A 279 39.40 -33.70 44.46
C THR A 279 40.00 -33.04 43.19
N THR A 280 41.12 -32.31 43.33
CA THR A 280 41.95 -31.68 42.27
C THR A 280 43.10 -32.62 41.78
N TYR A 281 43.84 -32.19 40.73
CA TYR A 281 45.08 -32.73 40.07
C TYR A 281 44.83 -33.22 38.62
N GLY A 282 45.71 -33.00 37.62
CA GLY A 282 46.90 -32.13 37.55
C GLY A 282 47.79 -32.35 36.30
N ASN A 283 47.94 -31.30 35.47
CA ASN A 283 48.97 -31.06 34.43
C ASN A 283 49.11 -31.92 33.14
N THR A 284 49.66 -31.22 32.14
CA THR A 284 50.46 -31.67 30.95
C THR A 284 49.72 -31.94 29.62
N LEU A 285 50.35 -31.45 28.54
CA LEU A 285 49.97 -31.67 27.13
C LEU A 285 50.55 -33.02 26.63
N GLU A 286 49.91 -33.63 25.62
CA GLU A 286 50.50 -33.72 24.26
C GLU A 286 49.45 -34.14 23.21
N LYS A 287 49.86 -34.16 21.93
CA LYS A 287 48.97 -34.33 20.76
C LYS A 287 48.96 -35.77 20.24
N ASN A 288 47.82 -36.26 19.72
CA ASN A 288 47.64 -36.42 18.26
C ASN A 288 46.28 -37.02 17.83
N GLU A 289 45.79 -36.49 16.71
CA GLU A 289 45.08 -37.15 15.61
C GLU A 289 44.15 -38.36 15.88
N ASN A 290 42.84 -38.17 15.62
CA ASN A 290 42.19 -38.64 14.38
C ASN A 290 40.69 -38.28 14.36
N LYS A 291 40.27 -37.33 13.51
CA LYS A 291 38.85 -37.03 13.25
C LYS A 291 38.43 -37.55 11.88
N LYS A 292 37.54 -38.55 11.87
CA LYS A 292 36.83 -38.98 10.65
C LYS A 292 35.83 -37.89 10.25
N PHE A 293 35.79 -37.54 8.97
CA PHE A 293 34.70 -36.72 8.42
C PHE A 293 33.41 -37.55 8.30
N GLY A 294 32.27 -36.90 8.57
CA GLY A 294 30.94 -37.44 8.30
C GLY A 294 30.55 -37.26 6.82
N ARG A 295 29.60 -38.08 6.34
CA ARG A 295 29.06 -37.96 4.98
C ARG A 295 28.27 -36.66 4.79
N THR A 296 28.44 -36.05 3.63
CA THR A 296 27.53 -35.03 3.07
C THR A 296 26.50 -35.70 2.17
N GLU A 297 25.38 -35.02 1.90
CA GLU A 297 24.26 -35.53 1.11
C GLU A 297 24.56 -35.51 -0.41
N ASN A 298 24.02 -36.49 -1.15
CA ASN A 298 24.21 -36.60 -2.60
C ASN A 298 23.31 -35.60 -3.34
N LEU A 299 23.92 -34.74 -4.17
CA LEU A 299 23.24 -34.12 -5.32
C LEU A 299 23.80 -34.74 -6.60
N ASP A 300 22.91 -35.13 -7.52
CA ASP A 300 23.32 -35.72 -8.79
C ASP A 300 24.11 -34.71 -9.64
N LEU A 301 25.38 -35.05 -9.89
CA LEU A 301 26.26 -34.32 -10.77
C LEU A 301 26.04 -34.77 -12.21
N ILE A 302 25.71 -33.80 -13.09
CA ILE A 302 25.47 -34.02 -14.51
C ILE A 302 26.49 -33.25 -15.36
N VAL A 303 26.67 -33.67 -16.62
CA VAL A 303 27.45 -32.93 -17.62
C VAL A 303 26.90 -31.50 -17.73
N GLY A 304 27.79 -30.51 -17.71
CA GLY A 304 27.47 -29.08 -17.60
C GLY A 304 27.46 -28.54 -16.17
N SER A 305 27.60 -29.38 -15.13
CA SER A 305 27.75 -28.89 -13.75
C SER A 305 29.10 -28.20 -13.55
N ASN A 306 29.08 -27.00 -12.99
CA ASN A 306 30.25 -26.36 -12.39
C ASN A 306 30.66 -27.14 -11.13
N VAL A 307 31.94 -27.48 -11.01
CA VAL A 307 32.47 -28.26 -9.89
C VAL A 307 33.83 -27.74 -9.44
N LYS A 308 34.10 -27.92 -8.14
CA LYS A 308 35.45 -27.90 -7.58
C LYS A 308 35.99 -29.33 -7.47
N VAL A 309 37.29 -29.49 -7.65
CA VAL A 309 38.03 -30.76 -7.68
C VAL A 309 39.31 -30.58 -6.87
N LEU A 310 39.67 -31.55 -6.03
CA LEU A 310 40.93 -31.55 -5.30
C LEU A 310 42.01 -32.24 -6.14
N LEU A 311 43.12 -31.55 -6.42
CA LEU A 311 44.26 -32.05 -7.19
C LEU A 311 45.56 -31.68 -6.49
N ASP A 312 46.43 -32.66 -6.24
CA ASP A 312 47.75 -32.47 -5.61
C ASP A 312 47.75 -31.66 -4.28
N SER A 313 46.59 -31.61 -3.60
CA SER A 313 46.22 -30.87 -2.38
C SER A 313 45.58 -29.49 -2.58
N ASP A 314 45.57 -28.95 -3.79
CA ASP A 314 44.94 -27.67 -4.14
C ASP A 314 43.54 -27.86 -4.74
N VAL A 315 42.68 -26.84 -4.61
CA VAL A 315 41.28 -26.87 -5.07
C VAL A 315 41.13 -26.12 -6.39
N HIS A 316 40.92 -26.87 -7.47
CA HIS A 316 40.69 -26.34 -8.81
C HIS A 316 39.21 -26.31 -9.17
N TYR A 317 38.83 -25.35 -10.03
CA TYR A 317 37.46 -25.13 -10.48
C TYR A 317 37.32 -25.45 -11.97
N GLY A 318 36.16 -25.93 -12.39
CA GLY A 318 35.89 -26.25 -13.79
C GLY A 318 34.50 -26.81 -14.06
N ILE A 319 34.25 -27.21 -15.30
CA ILE A 319 32.95 -27.69 -15.80
C ILE A 319 33.05 -29.17 -16.17
N ILE A 320 32.13 -30.00 -15.68
CA ILE A 320 32.02 -31.39 -16.15
C ILE A 320 31.65 -31.40 -17.65
N ARG A 321 32.53 -31.90 -18.51
CA ARG A 321 32.31 -32.08 -19.95
C ARG A 321 31.86 -33.48 -20.33
N TRP A 322 32.15 -34.49 -19.51
CA TRP A 322 31.76 -35.88 -19.73
C TRP A 322 31.62 -36.63 -18.40
N ILE A 323 30.72 -37.62 -18.35
CA ILE A 323 30.61 -38.59 -17.25
C ILE A 323 30.43 -39.98 -17.85
N GLY A 324 31.13 -40.98 -17.32
CA GLY A 324 30.95 -42.38 -17.69
C GLY A 324 32.05 -43.28 -17.14
N THR A 325 32.16 -44.52 -17.63
CA THR A 325 33.24 -45.44 -17.24
C THR A 325 34.16 -45.70 -18.46
N PRO A 326 35.38 -45.14 -18.48
CA PRO A 326 36.33 -45.33 -19.58
C PRO A 326 36.70 -46.81 -19.81
N PRO A 327 36.94 -47.25 -21.06
CA PRO A 327 37.43 -48.59 -21.35
C PRO A 327 38.73 -48.90 -20.58
N GLY A 328 38.82 -50.10 -20.01
CA GLY A 328 40.00 -50.54 -19.25
C GLY A 328 40.15 -49.87 -17.87
N ILE A 329 39.04 -49.54 -17.19
CA ILE A 329 38.99 -49.33 -15.74
C ILE A 329 38.09 -50.41 -15.13
N THR A 330 38.59 -51.10 -14.10
CA THR A 330 37.85 -52.20 -13.45
C THR A 330 36.87 -51.65 -12.40
N SER A 331 35.68 -52.24 -12.34
CA SER A 331 34.64 -52.02 -11.31
C SER A 331 33.99 -50.62 -11.25
N GLY A 332 32.91 -50.45 -12.02
CA GLY A 332 31.66 -49.78 -11.59
C GLY A 332 31.65 -48.28 -11.26
N LYS A 333 32.80 -47.62 -11.15
CA LYS A 333 32.88 -46.19 -10.83
C LYS A 333 32.63 -45.31 -12.05
N LEU A 334 31.94 -44.19 -11.81
CA LEU A 334 31.75 -43.11 -12.77
C LEU A 334 32.94 -42.15 -12.67
N ILE A 335 33.58 -41.89 -13.80
CA ILE A 335 34.63 -40.89 -13.96
C ILE A 335 33.99 -39.63 -14.53
N ALA A 336 34.22 -38.50 -13.88
CA ALA A 336 33.97 -37.17 -14.42
C ALA A 336 35.20 -36.70 -15.20
N ALA A 337 34.98 -36.18 -16.41
CA ALA A 337 35.98 -35.41 -17.13
C ALA A 337 35.65 -33.92 -17.01
N VAL A 338 36.53 -33.16 -16.36
CA VAL A 338 36.34 -31.74 -16.01
C VAL A 338 37.28 -30.89 -16.84
N GLU A 339 36.74 -29.86 -17.51
CA GLU A 339 37.53 -28.78 -18.11
C GLU A 339 37.75 -27.69 -17.05
N LEU A 340 38.99 -27.50 -16.61
CA LEU A 340 39.37 -26.54 -15.57
C LEU A 340 39.41 -25.10 -16.10
N ASP A 341 39.08 -24.15 -15.22
CA ASP A 341 39.16 -22.70 -15.45
C ASP A 341 40.61 -22.22 -15.62
N ASP A 342 41.55 -22.89 -14.95
CA ASP A 342 43.00 -22.67 -15.04
C ASP A 342 43.73 -23.92 -15.58
N SER A 343 44.97 -23.77 -16.04
CA SER A 343 45.77 -24.88 -16.56
C SER A 343 46.56 -25.59 -15.44
N HIS A 344 46.46 -26.92 -15.36
CA HIS A 344 47.13 -27.75 -14.35
C HIS A 344 48.18 -28.70 -14.99
N PRO A 345 49.37 -28.93 -14.39
CA PRO A 345 50.43 -29.73 -15.01
C PRO A 345 50.06 -31.17 -15.37
N SER A 346 49.15 -31.80 -14.61
CA SER A 346 48.64 -33.15 -14.90
C SER A 346 47.46 -33.19 -15.89
N GLY A 347 47.04 -32.03 -16.41
CA GLY A 347 45.89 -31.91 -17.31
C GLY A 347 46.17 -32.29 -18.76
N THR A 348 45.12 -32.70 -19.45
CA THR A 348 45.13 -33.11 -20.87
C THR A 348 44.43 -32.06 -21.75
N ASP A 349 44.23 -32.37 -23.03
CA ASP A 349 43.49 -31.56 -24.02
C ASP A 349 42.06 -32.09 -24.31
N GLY A 350 41.54 -32.97 -23.43
CA GLY A 350 40.27 -33.68 -23.57
C GLY A 350 40.42 -35.16 -23.94
N THR A 351 41.64 -35.70 -23.82
CA THR A 351 42.02 -37.09 -24.11
C THR A 351 42.34 -37.88 -22.84
N PHE A 352 42.01 -39.17 -22.83
CA PHE A 352 42.33 -40.10 -21.74
C PHE A 352 42.52 -41.51 -22.29
N LYS A 353 43.69 -42.11 -22.04
CA LYS A 353 44.12 -43.42 -22.58
C LYS A 353 43.89 -43.50 -24.10
N ASP A 354 44.46 -42.54 -24.84
CA ASP A 354 44.38 -42.41 -26.30
C ASP A 354 42.97 -42.24 -26.91
N VAL A 355 41.92 -42.19 -26.09
CA VAL A 355 40.54 -41.88 -26.50
C VAL A 355 40.24 -40.41 -26.22
N ARG A 356 39.65 -39.71 -27.21
CA ARG A 356 39.19 -38.32 -27.03
C ARG A 356 37.73 -38.30 -26.57
N TYR A 357 37.46 -37.58 -25.48
CA TYR A 357 36.12 -37.39 -24.91
C TYR A 357 35.57 -35.99 -25.21
N PHE A 358 36.43 -34.97 -25.25
CA PHE A 358 36.11 -33.62 -25.70
C PHE A 358 37.34 -32.91 -26.27
N HIS A 359 37.21 -31.62 -26.59
CA HIS A 359 38.32 -30.76 -27.00
C HIS A 359 38.41 -29.57 -26.06
N CYS A 360 39.58 -29.34 -25.47
CA CYS A 360 39.92 -28.10 -24.77
C CYS A 360 41.35 -27.67 -25.13
N ARG A 361 41.87 -26.61 -24.51
CA ARG A 361 43.31 -26.31 -24.61
C ARG A 361 44.11 -27.38 -23.86
N PRO A 362 45.39 -27.64 -24.21
CA PRO A 362 46.26 -28.49 -23.41
C PRO A 362 46.32 -28.05 -21.94
N TYR A 363 46.56 -29.00 -21.04
CA TYR A 363 46.64 -28.80 -19.58
C TYR A 363 45.33 -28.38 -18.90
N LYS A 364 44.15 -28.57 -19.52
CA LYS A 364 42.85 -28.19 -18.92
C LYS A 364 41.87 -29.33 -18.64
N ALA A 365 42.01 -30.50 -19.24
CA ALA A 365 41.09 -31.62 -19.02
C ALA A 365 41.62 -32.63 -17.99
N ILE A 366 40.95 -32.75 -16.85
CA ILE A 366 41.23 -33.73 -15.80
C ILE A 366 40.16 -34.82 -15.82
N PHE A 367 40.55 -36.06 -15.59
CA PHE A 367 39.64 -37.20 -15.44
C PHE A 367 39.77 -37.73 -14.00
N THR A 368 38.69 -37.65 -13.23
CA THR A 368 38.67 -38.02 -11.80
C THR A 368 37.40 -38.80 -11.44
N ASP A 369 37.36 -39.37 -10.25
CA ASP A 369 36.16 -40.02 -9.71
C ASP A 369 35.03 -39.00 -9.51
N LEU A 370 33.79 -39.34 -9.92
CA LEU A 370 32.64 -38.46 -9.74
C LEU A 370 32.41 -38.13 -8.25
N GLU A 371 32.80 -39.03 -7.35
CA GLU A 371 32.77 -38.82 -5.89
C GLU A 371 33.75 -37.73 -5.39
N GLN A 372 34.75 -37.34 -6.20
CA GLN A 372 35.72 -36.29 -5.86
C GLN A 372 35.36 -34.91 -6.44
N CYS A 373 34.33 -34.84 -7.28
CA CYS A 373 33.75 -33.57 -7.72
C CYS A 373 32.74 -33.08 -6.68
N SER A 374 32.74 -31.78 -6.39
CA SER A 374 31.69 -31.13 -5.59
C SER A 374 31.12 -29.95 -6.36
N ARG A 375 29.79 -29.79 -6.44
CA ARG A 375 29.18 -28.64 -7.13
C ARG A 375 29.69 -27.32 -6.53
N TYR A 376 29.97 -26.35 -7.39
CA TYR A 376 30.38 -25.00 -7.03
C TYR A 376 29.69 -24.00 -7.97
N ASP A 377 28.78 -23.18 -7.44
CA ASP A 377 28.10 -22.17 -8.24
C ASP A 377 28.89 -20.86 -8.20
N ALA A 378 29.50 -20.51 -9.33
CA ALA A 378 30.53 -19.47 -9.47
C ALA A 378 30.04 -18.01 -9.33
N MET A 379 28.88 -17.77 -8.72
CA MET A 379 28.30 -16.43 -8.53
C MET A 379 28.86 -15.71 -7.29
N THR A 380 29.79 -16.33 -6.55
CA THR A 380 30.44 -15.78 -5.35
C THR A 380 31.95 -15.68 -5.51
N LYS A 381 32.40 -14.62 -6.21
CA LYS A 381 33.78 -14.09 -6.13
C LYS A 381 33.76 -12.56 -6.05
N VAL A 382 33.84 -12.05 -4.82
CA VAL A 382 34.35 -10.71 -4.47
C VAL A 382 35.28 -10.95 -3.27
N ASP A 383 36.41 -10.24 -3.21
CA ASP A 383 37.65 -10.65 -2.54
C ASP A 383 37.52 -11.20 -1.11
N ASP A 384 37.91 -12.46 -0.93
CA ASP A 384 38.06 -13.12 0.37
C ASP A 384 39.39 -12.72 1.03
N SER A 385 39.41 -11.52 1.61
CA SER A 385 40.51 -11.04 2.48
C SER A 385 40.05 -10.04 3.55
N THR A 386 38.78 -10.09 3.97
CA THR A 386 38.35 -9.42 5.21
C THR A 386 37.24 -10.16 5.94
N THR A 387 37.47 -10.43 7.22
CA THR A 387 36.49 -10.91 8.24
C THR A 387 35.70 -12.18 7.92
N LEU A 388 36.11 -13.28 8.55
CA LEU A 388 35.22 -14.39 8.92
C LEU A 388 34.13 -13.89 9.89
N ILE A 389 33.00 -13.44 9.35
CA ILE A 389 31.79 -13.18 10.14
C ILE A 389 31.12 -14.54 10.41
N ASN A 390 30.90 -14.88 11.68
CA ASN A 390 30.24 -16.13 12.08
C ASN A 390 28.83 -16.23 11.48
N THR A 391 28.68 -16.99 10.39
CA THR A 391 27.40 -17.21 9.71
C THR A 391 26.37 -17.92 10.59
N ASP A 392 26.83 -18.73 11.54
CA ASP A 392 26.01 -19.47 12.50
C ASP A 392 25.07 -18.55 13.30
N ASN A 393 25.51 -17.31 13.60
CA ASN A 393 24.76 -16.34 14.42
C ASN A 393 23.56 -15.70 13.69
N PHE A 394 23.33 -16.01 12.41
CA PHE A 394 22.23 -15.44 11.60
C PHE A 394 21.31 -16.49 10.99
N GLY A 395 21.73 -17.76 10.99
CA GLY A 395 20.96 -18.88 10.47
C GLY A 395 21.12 -19.15 8.96
N ASN A 396 20.74 -20.36 8.57
CA ASN A 396 21.10 -20.96 7.28
C ASN A 396 20.19 -20.55 6.11
N ILE A 397 19.27 -19.60 6.30
CA ILE A 397 18.44 -19.07 5.21
C ILE A 397 19.27 -18.04 4.45
N GLU A 398 19.54 -18.27 3.17
CA GLU A 398 20.33 -17.34 2.37
C GLU A 398 19.53 -16.08 1.98
N SER A 399 20.12 -14.91 2.24
CA SER A 399 19.63 -13.62 1.74
C SER A 399 20.43 -13.23 0.51
N SER A 400 19.98 -13.69 -0.66
CA SER A 400 20.60 -13.40 -1.97
C SER A 400 20.53 -11.90 -2.31
N VAL A 401 21.55 -11.37 -2.98
CA VAL A 401 21.51 -10.00 -3.55
C VAL A 401 20.66 -10.02 -4.81
N ILE A 402 19.73 -9.06 -4.96
CA ILE A 402 18.80 -9.00 -6.09
C ILE A 402 18.92 -7.63 -6.76
N VAL A 403 19.56 -7.63 -7.94
CA VAL A 403 19.83 -6.43 -8.75
C VAL A 403 18.61 -6.05 -9.59
N GLY A 404 18.46 -4.75 -9.90
CA GLY A 404 17.41 -4.21 -10.77
C GLY A 404 16.25 -3.58 -9.99
N MET A 405 15.07 -3.51 -10.62
CA MET A 405 13.86 -2.96 -10.02
C MET A 405 12.91 -4.09 -9.61
N VAL A 406 12.60 -4.20 -8.31
CA VAL A 406 11.51 -5.04 -7.80
C VAL A 406 10.39 -4.12 -7.29
N ARG A 407 9.18 -4.30 -7.83
CA ARG A 407 7.98 -3.56 -7.40
C ARG A 407 7.59 -3.97 -5.96
N PRO A 408 6.91 -3.09 -5.20
CA PRO A 408 6.34 -3.46 -3.91
C PRO A 408 5.42 -4.68 -4.02
N ILE A 409 5.28 -5.41 -2.92
CA ILE A 409 4.36 -6.55 -2.84
C ILE A 409 2.93 -6.02 -2.94
N SER A 410 2.07 -6.70 -3.71
CA SER A 410 0.67 -6.32 -3.89
C SER A 410 -0.21 -7.54 -3.74
N VAL A 411 -0.88 -7.68 -2.59
CA VAL A 411 -1.74 -8.82 -2.29
C VAL A 411 -3.17 -8.53 -2.73
N LYS A 412 -3.73 -9.42 -3.56
CA LYS A 412 -5.13 -9.38 -4.01
C LYS A 412 -5.88 -10.62 -3.51
N GLY A 413 -6.17 -10.66 -2.21
CA GLY A 413 -6.82 -11.79 -1.55
C GLY A 413 -6.26 -12.04 -0.15
N ASN A 414 -6.25 -13.32 0.26
CA ASN A 414 -5.87 -13.73 1.60
C ASN A 414 -4.35 -13.65 1.85
N LEU A 415 -3.98 -13.10 3.01
CA LEU A 415 -2.60 -12.92 3.49
C LEU A 415 -1.90 -14.22 3.93
N GLU A 416 -2.63 -15.32 4.14
CA GLU A 416 -2.08 -16.64 4.51
C GLU A 416 -0.90 -17.12 3.64
N SER A 417 -0.82 -16.66 2.38
CA SER A 417 0.25 -17.01 1.45
C SER A 417 1.58 -16.24 1.68
N ILE A 418 1.53 -15.08 2.33
CA ILE A 418 2.71 -14.22 2.55
C ILE A 418 3.08 -14.05 4.04
N CYS A 419 2.14 -14.25 4.95
CA CYS A 419 2.35 -14.20 6.39
C CYS A 419 2.98 -15.51 6.94
N GLY A 420 3.35 -15.48 8.23
CA GLY A 420 4.00 -16.57 8.97
C GLY A 420 5.42 -16.22 9.44
N LYS A 421 6.09 -17.18 10.09
CA LYS A 421 7.49 -17.08 10.54
C LYS A 421 8.48 -17.07 9.38
N TYR A 422 9.64 -16.46 9.60
CA TYR A 422 10.66 -16.21 8.58
C TYR A 422 10.12 -15.34 7.43
N ARG A 423 9.42 -14.27 7.81
CA ARG A 423 8.86 -13.26 6.91
C ARG A 423 9.21 -11.85 7.41
N GLY A 424 9.49 -10.95 6.48
CA GLY A 424 9.97 -9.60 6.78
C GLY A 424 11.47 -9.54 7.07
N ILE A 425 11.90 -8.50 7.78
CA ILE A 425 13.30 -8.22 8.09
C ILE A 425 13.70 -8.91 9.40
N GLN A 426 14.74 -9.74 9.41
CA GLN A 426 15.26 -10.35 10.62
C GLN A 426 15.98 -9.31 11.49
N GLY A 427 15.53 -9.13 12.73
CA GLY A 427 16.13 -8.22 13.69
C GLY A 427 17.32 -8.83 14.44
N HIS A 428 18.32 -8.01 14.77
CA HIS A 428 19.53 -8.40 15.50
C HIS A 428 20.13 -7.20 16.24
N HIS A 429 20.49 -7.38 17.53
CA HIS A 429 21.09 -6.34 18.39
C HIS A 429 20.38 -4.98 18.30
N ASN A 430 19.18 -4.88 18.89
CA ASN A 430 18.40 -3.64 19.02
C ASN A 430 17.99 -2.95 17.70
N SER A 431 18.01 -3.65 16.57
CA SER A 431 17.68 -3.11 15.23
C SER A 431 16.21 -2.75 15.00
N CYS A 432 15.29 -3.04 15.90
CA CYS A 432 13.85 -3.00 15.61
C CYS A 432 13.35 -1.64 15.11
N TYR A 433 13.93 -0.52 15.58
CA TYR A 433 13.64 0.83 15.06
C TYR A 433 13.91 0.95 13.54
N LEU A 434 14.98 0.31 13.07
CA LEU A 434 15.39 0.25 11.67
C LEU A 434 14.55 -0.77 10.89
N ASP A 435 14.35 -1.97 11.47
CA ASP A 435 13.62 -3.06 10.82
C ASP A 435 12.16 -2.67 10.54
N ALA A 436 11.44 -2.16 11.55
CA ALA A 436 10.04 -1.76 11.44
C ALA A 436 9.85 -0.56 10.50
N THR A 437 10.78 0.40 10.52
CA THR A 437 10.72 1.59 9.65
C THR A 437 11.01 1.23 8.20
N LEU A 438 12.06 0.45 7.92
CA LEU A 438 12.34 -0.05 6.56
C LEU A 438 11.22 -0.92 6.01
N PHE A 439 10.65 -1.80 6.84
CA PHE A 439 9.51 -2.63 6.45
C PHE A 439 8.26 -1.77 6.13
N SER A 440 7.98 -0.74 6.94
CA SER A 440 6.89 0.21 6.70
C SER A 440 7.07 1.01 5.41
N MET A 441 8.28 1.53 5.16
CA MET A 441 8.58 2.36 3.99
C MET A 441 8.60 1.57 2.68
N PHE A 442 9.10 0.33 2.66
CA PHE A 442 9.48 -0.31 1.40
C PHE A 442 8.75 -1.60 1.03
N THR A 443 8.01 -2.26 1.93
CA THR A 443 7.45 -3.61 1.63
C THR A 443 6.31 -3.57 0.61
N PHE A 444 5.28 -2.75 0.87
CA PHE A 444 4.01 -2.75 0.11
C PHE A 444 3.70 -1.42 -0.60
N THR A 445 4.49 -0.37 -0.37
CA THR A 445 4.34 0.93 -1.03
C THR A 445 5.58 1.31 -1.86
N SER A 446 5.38 2.10 -2.91
CA SER A 446 6.41 2.66 -3.79
C SER A 446 6.70 4.16 -3.56
N VAL A 447 6.02 4.79 -2.60
CA VAL A 447 6.18 6.23 -2.27
C VAL A 447 7.65 6.63 -2.08
N PHE A 448 8.46 5.72 -1.54
CA PHE A 448 9.85 5.95 -1.21
C PHE A 448 10.84 5.40 -2.26
N ASP A 449 10.36 4.83 -3.37
CA ASP A 449 11.23 4.17 -4.38
C ASP A 449 12.22 5.15 -5.02
N ASN A 450 11.90 6.45 -5.06
CA ASN A 450 12.85 7.47 -5.53
C ASN A 450 14.13 7.56 -4.67
N LEU A 451 14.09 7.15 -3.39
CA LEU A 451 15.30 7.01 -2.57
C LEU A 451 16.22 5.88 -3.10
N LEU A 452 15.64 4.88 -3.75
CA LEU A 452 16.32 3.69 -4.30
C LEU A 452 16.82 3.88 -5.74
N PHE A 453 16.24 4.82 -6.49
CA PHE A 453 16.50 4.99 -7.93
C PHE A 453 16.96 6.39 -8.35
N ARG A 454 16.99 7.40 -7.45
CA ARG A 454 17.57 8.71 -7.75
C ARG A 454 19.06 8.54 -8.16
N PRO A 455 19.52 9.13 -9.28
CA PRO A 455 20.95 9.13 -9.63
C PRO A 455 21.75 10.04 -8.68
N PRO A 456 23.05 9.78 -8.47
CA PRO A 456 23.92 10.68 -7.70
C PRO A 456 24.02 12.07 -8.37
N ASN A 457 24.20 13.11 -7.54
CA ASN A 457 24.44 14.49 -7.95
C ASN A 457 25.62 15.11 -7.18
N GLU A 458 26.05 16.31 -7.58
CA GLU A 458 27.24 17.00 -7.05
C GLU A 458 27.20 17.32 -5.54
N LYS A 459 26.04 17.22 -4.89
CA LYS A 459 25.86 17.43 -3.44
C LYS A 459 25.95 16.14 -2.61
N ASP A 460 26.00 14.97 -3.24
CA ASP A 460 25.94 13.69 -2.55
C ASP A 460 27.31 13.23 -2.04
N CYS A 461 27.33 12.39 -1.00
CA CYS A 461 28.58 11.86 -0.46
C CYS A 461 29.19 10.77 -1.37
N PRO A 462 30.52 10.55 -1.35
CA PRO A 462 31.18 9.53 -2.19
C PRO A 462 30.64 8.10 -1.99
N GLN A 463 30.03 7.81 -0.84
CA GLN A 463 29.45 6.52 -0.49
C GLN A 463 27.94 6.40 -0.82
N TYR A 464 27.34 7.44 -1.43
CA TYR A 464 25.91 7.46 -1.80
C TYR A 464 25.50 6.22 -2.60
N GLU A 465 26.25 5.89 -3.65
CA GLU A 465 25.97 4.72 -4.49
C GLU A 465 26.06 3.42 -3.71
N GLU A 466 27.00 3.27 -2.77
CA GLU A 466 27.11 2.06 -1.96
C GLU A 466 25.91 1.92 -1.00
N VAL A 467 25.53 3.00 -0.32
CA VAL A 467 24.37 2.99 0.60
C VAL A 467 23.08 2.72 -0.16
N GLN A 468 22.85 3.39 -1.29
CA GLN A 468 21.69 3.14 -2.14
C GLN A 468 21.69 1.71 -2.67
N ARG A 469 22.84 1.17 -3.12
CA ARG A 469 22.93 -0.21 -3.63
C ARG A 469 22.68 -1.24 -2.53
N VAL A 470 23.20 -1.05 -1.30
CA VAL A 470 22.90 -1.94 -0.16
C VAL A 470 21.42 -1.88 0.19
N LEU A 471 20.83 -0.68 0.31
CA LEU A 471 19.41 -0.51 0.61
C LEU A 471 18.52 -1.14 -0.48
N ARG A 472 18.78 -0.85 -1.75
CA ARG A 472 18.01 -1.38 -2.89
C ARG A 472 18.19 -2.89 -3.07
N GLU A 473 19.41 -3.37 -3.20
CA GLU A 473 19.70 -4.70 -3.77
C GLU A 473 20.00 -5.77 -2.72
N GLU A 474 20.42 -5.37 -1.52
CA GLU A 474 20.71 -6.28 -0.40
C GLU A 474 19.58 -6.31 0.65
N ILE A 475 18.66 -5.33 0.66
CA ILE A 475 17.52 -5.25 1.59
C ILE A 475 16.17 -5.20 0.87
N VAL A 476 15.84 -4.13 0.15
CA VAL A 476 14.47 -3.90 -0.36
C VAL A 476 14.06 -4.88 -1.47
N ASN A 477 14.91 -5.12 -2.46
CA ASN A 477 14.62 -6.09 -3.53
C ASN A 477 14.48 -7.53 -2.98
N PRO A 478 15.36 -8.02 -2.08
CA PRO A 478 15.13 -9.29 -1.37
C PRO A 478 13.86 -9.33 -0.53
N LEU A 479 13.53 -8.25 0.21
CA LEU A 479 12.29 -8.16 0.98
C LEU A 479 11.06 -8.33 0.07
N ARG A 480 11.02 -7.60 -1.06
CA ARG A 480 9.92 -7.61 -2.02
C ARG A 480 9.78 -8.91 -2.81
N LYS A 481 10.90 -9.60 -3.11
CA LYS A 481 10.92 -10.80 -3.97
C LYS A 481 10.87 -12.11 -3.19
N ASN A 482 11.58 -12.18 -2.06
CA ASN A 482 11.76 -13.40 -1.28
C ASN A 482 10.94 -13.40 0.02
N MET A 483 10.25 -12.29 0.35
CA MET A 483 9.54 -12.05 1.61
C MET A 483 10.43 -12.11 2.87
N PHE A 484 11.76 -12.10 2.74
CA PHE A 484 12.69 -12.24 3.87
C PHE A 484 14.02 -11.52 3.61
N VAL A 485 14.56 -10.88 4.66
CA VAL A 485 15.92 -10.31 4.67
C VAL A 485 16.65 -10.78 5.94
N ARG A 486 17.86 -11.32 5.77
CA ARG A 486 18.71 -11.75 6.90
C ARG A 486 19.46 -10.55 7.52
N ALA A 487 19.68 -10.59 8.83
CA ALA A 487 20.11 -9.42 9.61
C ALA A 487 21.54 -8.95 9.29
N ASP A 488 22.37 -9.76 8.63
CA ASP A 488 23.70 -9.36 8.15
C ASP A 488 23.62 -8.24 7.09
N ARG A 489 22.59 -8.26 6.24
CA ARG A 489 22.34 -7.18 5.26
C ARG A 489 21.95 -5.86 5.93
N VAL A 490 21.13 -5.96 6.97
CA VAL A 490 20.75 -4.82 7.82
C VAL A 490 21.96 -4.29 8.59
N MET A 491 22.79 -5.18 9.16
CA MET A 491 24.02 -4.80 9.88
C MET A 491 25.05 -4.13 8.95
N LYS A 492 25.13 -4.55 7.69
CA LYS A 492 25.93 -3.86 6.67
C LYS A 492 25.47 -2.41 6.46
N LEU A 493 24.15 -2.18 6.36
CA LEU A 493 23.59 -0.83 6.31
C LEU A 493 23.91 -0.04 7.59
N ARG A 494 23.65 -0.59 8.79
CA ARG A 494 23.99 0.05 10.08
C ARG A 494 25.46 0.46 10.15
N THR A 495 26.36 -0.40 9.66
CA THR A 495 27.81 -0.16 9.61
C THR A 495 28.21 0.94 8.62
N LEU A 496 27.42 1.20 7.58
CA LEU A 496 27.62 2.35 6.69
C LEU A 496 27.06 3.63 7.33
N LEU A 497 25.87 3.57 7.92
CA LEU A 497 25.24 4.74 8.58
C LEU A 497 26.08 5.25 9.76
N GLU A 498 26.64 4.36 10.59
CA GLU A 498 27.57 4.68 11.70
C GLU A 498 28.85 5.41 11.23
N LYS A 499 29.29 5.18 9.98
CA LYS A 499 30.49 5.81 9.41
C LYS A 499 30.24 7.14 8.70
N LEU A 500 28.98 7.43 8.36
CA LEU A 500 28.60 8.50 7.42
C LEU A 500 27.64 9.53 8.02
N SER A 501 26.87 9.15 9.05
CA SER A 501 25.95 10.05 9.75
C SER A 501 26.57 10.65 11.01
N SER A 502 25.89 11.64 11.59
CA SER A 502 26.24 12.19 12.91
C SER A 502 25.80 11.33 14.10
N VAL A 503 25.14 10.19 13.88
CA VAL A 503 24.51 9.38 14.94
C VAL A 503 25.38 8.15 15.24
N SER A 504 25.97 8.14 16.44
CA SER A 504 26.76 7.01 16.93
C SER A 504 25.91 5.96 17.64
N GLY A 505 26.42 4.73 17.76
CA GLY A 505 25.75 3.59 18.41
C GLY A 505 24.68 2.92 17.53
N LEU A 506 24.52 3.34 16.28
CA LEU A 506 23.59 2.74 15.31
C LEU A 506 23.79 1.23 15.16
N THR A 507 25.00 0.70 15.35
CA THR A 507 25.34 -0.73 15.21
C THR A 507 24.99 -1.59 16.43
N SER A 508 24.68 -1.02 17.59
CA SER A 508 24.55 -1.76 18.87
C SER A 508 23.38 -1.33 19.76
N GLU A 509 22.99 -0.05 19.72
CA GLU A 509 21.97 0.53 20.58
C GLU A 509 20.60 0.59 19.89
N GLU A 510 19.54 0.73 20.68
CA GLU A 510 18.23 1.15 20.20
C GLU A 510 18.28 2.67 19.93
N LYS A 511 17.80 3.09 18.75
CA LYS A 511 17.69 4.51 18.36
C LYS A 511 16.25 4.87 18.02
N ASP A 512 16.00 6.16 17.81
CA ASP A 512 14.69 6.60 17.35
C ASP A 512 14.52 6.42 15.84
N PRO A 513 13.34 5.98 15.35
CA PRO A 513 12.97 6.09 13.94
C PRO A 513 13.17 7.50 13.36
N GLU A 514 13.01 8.56 14.15
CA GLU A 514 13.25 9.96 13.73
C GLU A 514 14.74 10.24 13.43
N GLU A 515 15.63 9.81 14.34
CA GLU A 515 17.09 9.90 14.16
C GLU A 515 17.54 9.10 12.94
N PHE A 516 16.98 7.90 12.76
CA PHE A 516 17.25 7.05 11.60
C PHE A 516 16.76 7.67 10.29
N LEU A 517 15.51 8.15 10.22
CA LEU A 517 14.95 8.81 9.05
C LEU A 517 15.81 10.03 8.65
N THR A 518 16.20 10.85 9.63
CA THR A 518 17.08 12.00 9.40
C THR A 518 18.46 11.57 8.89
N SER A 519 19.06 10.53 9.48
CA SER A 519 20.38 10.02 9.08
C SER A 519 20.38 9.42 7.67
N LEU A 520 19.40 8.57 7.34
CA LEU A 520 19.33 7.93 6.02
C LEU A 520 18.83 8.91 4.95
N VAL A 521 17.68 9.54 5.16
CA VAL A 521 16.97 10.29 4.11
C VAL A 521 17.57 11.68 3.90
N ALA A 522 17.91 12.39 4.98
CA ALA A 522 18.44 13.75 4.89
C ALA A 522 19.96 13.79 4.74
N GLN A 523 20.72 13.15 5.65
CA GLN A 523 22.19 13.28 5.67
C GLN A 523 22.88 12.49 4.56
N ILE A 524 22.41 11.27 4.24
CA ILE A 524 23.14 10.35 3.37
C ILE A 524 22.51 10.22 1.98
N LEU A 525 21.19 10.02 1.89
CA LEU A 525 20.49 9.96 0.60
C LEU A 525 20.08 11.33 0.05
N ASN A 526 20.26 12.41 0.84
CA ASN A 526 20.10 13.81 0.40
C ASN A 526 18.84 14.00 -0.47
N ALA A 527 17.70 13.57 0.07
CA ALA A 527 16.42 13.58 -0.64
C ALA A 527 15.78 14.98 -0.64
N GLU A 528 14.77 15.17 -1.48
CA GLU A 528 13.87 16.32 -1.28
C GLU A 528 13.06 16.11 0.02
N PRO A 529 12.94 17.14 0.88
CA PRO A 529 12.03 17.10 2.02
C PRO A 529 10.59 16.79 1.60
N PHE A 530 9.93 15.90 2.34
CA PHE A 530 8.58 15.45 2.01
C PHE A 530 7.52 16.50 2.32
N LEU A 531 7.80 17.40 3.25
CA LEU A 531 6.92 18.46 3.74
C LEU A 531 7.58 19.83 3.59
N LYS A 532 6.86 20.79 3.02
CA LYS A 532 7.25 22.20 2.91
C LYS A 532 6.21 23.05 3.64
N LEU A 533 6.62 23.77 4.68
CA LEU A 533 5.72 24.52 5.56
C LEU A 533 5.64 26.00 5.16
N SER A 534 4.49 26.63 5.41
CA SER A 534 4.30 28.07 5.25
C SER A 534 5.24 28.91 6.12
N SER A 535 5.74 28.36 7.24
CA SER A 535 6.80 28.95 8.08
C SER A 535 8.15 29.12 7.37
N GLY A 536 8.33 28.51 6.18
CA GLY A 536 9.62 28.48 5.47
C GLY A 536 10.53 27.33 5.91
N GLN A 537 10.05 26.43 6.77
CA GLN A 537 10.75 25.22 7.17
C GLN A 537 10.39 24.05 6.25
N ASP A 538 11.38 23.20 5.97
CA ASP A 538 11.22 21.95 5.24
C ASP A 538 11.51 20.76 6.17
N ALA A 539 10.76 19.66 6.03
CA ALA A 539 10.85 18.50 6.94
C ALA A 539 10.53 17.16 6.25
N TYR A 540 10.89 16.05 6.91
CA TYR A 540 10.60 14.67 6.45
C TYR A 540 9.47 14.00 7.24
N HIS A 541 9.10 14.55 8.39
CA HIS A 541 8.00 14.11 9.25
C HIS A 541 7.38 15.35 9.92
N TYR A 542 6.22 15.19 10.55
CA TYR A 542 5.58 16.21 11.36
C TYR A 542 5.29 15.69 12.77
N GLN A 543 5.89 16.30 13.78
CA GLN A 543 5.54 16.07 15.18
C GLN A 543 4.24 16.80 15.51
N LEU A 544 3.30 16.08 16.14
CA LEU A 544 2.07 16.67 16.67
C LEU A 544 2.37 17.50 17.93
N PHE A 545 2.07 18.79 17.87
CA PHE A 545 2.15 19.76 18.95
C PHE A 545 0.74 20.17 19.37
N VAL A 546 0.15 19.39 20.27
CA VAL A 546 -1.20 19.58 20.78
C VAL A 546 -1.18 19.84 22.29
N GLU A 547 -2.14 20.62 22.76
CA GLU A 547 -2.44 20.70 24.19
C GLU A 547 -3.42 19.57 24.56
N LYS A 548 -3.29 19.02 25.76
CA LYS A 548 -4.11 17.89 26.20
C LYS A 548 -5.52 18.37 26.57
N ASP A 549 -6.52 17.90 25.83
CA ASP A 549 -7.92 18.04 26.22
C ASP A 549 -8.31 16.88 27.15
N ASP A 550 -8.65 17.19 28.40
CA ASP A 550 -9.12 16.23 29.39
C ASP A 550 -10.53 15.68 29.09
N HIS A 551 -11.27 16.27 28.14
CA HIS A 551 -12.54 15.74 27.65
C HIS A 551 -12.38 14.72 26.50
N LEU A 552 -11.20 14.64 25.86
CA LEU A 552 -10.97 13.84 24.66
C LEU A 552 -10.22 12.53 24.98
N ASN A 553 -10.97 11.50 25.38
CA ASN A 553 -10.42 10.20 25.80
C ASN A 553 -9.83 9.35 24.66
N LEU A 554 -10.34 9.52 23.43
CA LEU A 554 -9.92 8.80 22.23
C LEU A 554 -9.84 9.79 21.04
N PRO A 555 -8.77 10.60 20.95
CA PRO A 555 -8.55 11.45 19.78
C PRO A 555 -8.24 10.61 18.52
N THR A 556 -8.74 11.07 17.38
CA THR A 556 -8.29 10.62 16.06
C THR A 556 -7.05 11.40 15.61
N VAL A 557 -6.23 10.81 14.73
CA VAL A 557 -5.05 11.50 14.16
C VAL A 557 -5.46 12.75 13.36
N GLN A 558 -6.61 12.73 12.68
CA GLN A 558 -7.21 13.91 12.04
C GLN A 558 -7.37 15.08 13.04
N GLN A 559 -8.05 14.86 14.16
CA GLN A 559 -8.30 15.90 15.17
C GLN A 559 -7.00 16.48 15.75
N LEU A 560 -6.02 15.63 16.06
CA LEU A 560 -4.74 16.09 16.60
C LEU A 560 -3.92 16.87 15.56
N LEU A 561 -3.93 16.44 14.29
CA LEU A 561 -3.25 17.15 13.21
C LEU A 561 -3.85 18.54 12.99
N GLU A 562 -5.18 18.63 12.95
CA GLU A 562 -5.91 19.87 12.80
C GLU A 562 -5.68 20.84 13.96
N GLN A 563 -5.74 20.36 15.21
CA GLN A 563 -5.42 21.15 16.40
C GLN A 563 -3.97 21.64 16.35
N SER A 564 -3.02 20.78 15.98
CA SER A 564 -1.59 21.10 15.89
C SER A 564 -1.31 22.19 14.84
N PHE A 565 -1.92 22.09 13.66
CA PHE A 565 -1.81 23.09 12.60
C PHE A 565 -2.49 24.43 12.96
N LEU A 566 -3.65 24.38 13.64
CA LEU A 566 -4.36 25.57 14.11
C LEU A 566 -3.53 26.37 15.12
N THR A 567 -3.06 25.68 16.18
CA THR A 567 -2.26 26.26 17.27
C THR A 567 -0.91 26.78 16.77
N SER A 568 -0.22 25.98 15.93
CA SER A 568 1.08 26.38 15.37
C SER A 568 0.99 27.48 14.28
N ASN A 569 -0.20 27.78 13.75
CA ASN A 569 -0.41 28.71 12.64
C ASN A 569 0.44 28.39 11.38
N ILE A 570 0.57 27.11 11.05
CA ILE A 570 1.28 26.65 9.85
C ILE A 570 0.32 26.06 8.83
N ARG A 571 0.79 25.94 7.58
CA ARG A 571 0.11 25.29 6.46
C ARG A 571 1.10 24.45 5.64
N LEU A 572 0.61 23.44 4.93
CA LEU A 572 1.39 22.71 3.91
C LEU A 572 1.37 23.51 2.60
N LYS A 573 2.52 23.79 1.99
CA LYS A 573 2.60 24.56 0.73
C LYS A 573 2.09 23.82 -0.51
N GLU A 574 2.11 22.49 -0.47
CA GLU A 574 1.70 21.61 -1.56
C GLU A 574 1.15 20.30 -0.98
N VAL A 575 0.44 19.50 -1.78
CA VAL A 575 0.01 18.15 -1.39
C VAL A 575 1.25 17.25 -1.30
N PRO A 576 1.60 16.71 -0.13
CA PRO A 576 2.81 15.90 -0.01
C PRO A 576 2.55 14.48 -0.56
N SER A 577 3.53 13.92 -1.26
CA SER A 577 3.48 12.53 -1.74
C SER A 577 3.46 11.54 -0.55
N CYS A 578 4.13 11.91 0.55
CA CYS A 578 4.12 11.21 1.83
C CYS A 578 3.98 12.20 2.99
N LEU A 579 3.15 11.86 3.98
CA LEU A 579 3.07 12.57 5.26
C LEU A 579 3.32 11.57 6.39
N ILE A 580 4.49 11.66 7.02
CA ILE A 580 4.83 10.91 8.24
C ILE A 580 4.43 11.78 9.44
N ILE A 581 3.55 11.29 10.31
CA ILE A 581 3.06 12.00 11.49
C ILE A 581 3.53 11.27 12.75
N GLN A 582 4.26 11.96 13.62
CA GLN A 582 4.79 11.45 14.88
C GLN A 582 3.84 11.84 16.03
N MET A 583 3.48 10.86 16.85
CA MET A 583 2.44 11.00 17.89
C MET A 583 2.92 11.86 19.07
N PRO A 584 2.02 12.53 19.82
CA PRO A 584 2.39 13.38 20.95
C PRO A 584 2.89 12.55 22.15
N ARG A 585 4.20 12.32 22.18
CA ARG A 585 4.95 11.56 23.19
C ARG A 585 6.15 12.36 23.67
N PHE A 586 6.54 12.15 24.92
CA PHE A 586 7.67 12.86 25.53
C PHE A 586 8.60 11.83 26.21
N GLY A 587 9.60 11.36 25.45
CA GLY A 587 10.47 10.25 25.87
C GLY A 587 9.74 8.90 25.95
N LYS A 588 10.39 7.90 26.55
CA LYS A 588 9.93 6.50 26.50
C LYS A 588 8.69 6.17 27.35
N SER A 589 8.32 7.02 28.32
CA SER A 589 7.27 6.70 29.30
C SER A 589 6.03 7.60 29.25
N PHE A 590 6.11 8.81 28.68
CA PHE A 590 4.97 9.72 28.64
C PHE A 590 4.29 9.72 27.27
N LYS A 591 3.06 9.21 27.23
CA LYS A 591 2.11 9.35 26.13
C LYS A 591 1.07 10.40 26.52
N MET A 592 0.83 11.42 25.70
CA MET A 592 -0.11 12.50 26.06
C MET A 592 -1.56 11.99 26.15
N TYR A 593 -1.93 11.05 25.28
CA TYR A 593 -3.19 10.31 25.31
C TYR A 593 -2.89 8.81 25.43
N GLN A 594 -3.72 8.07 26.17
CA GLN A 594 -3.52 6.63 26.42
C GLN A 594 -3.95 5.75 25.24
N LYS A 595 -4.91 6.24 24.44
CA LYS A 595 -5.35 5.69 23.17
C LYS A 595 -5.38 6.82 22.14
N ILE A 596 -4.94 6.55 20.92
CA ILE A 596 -5.12 7.41 19.74
C ILE A 596 -5.64 6.51 18.61
N GLN A 597 -6.62 6.97 17.83
CA GLN A 597 -7.14 6.23 16.68
C GLN A 597 -6.52 6.75 15.38
N PRO A 598 -5.64 5.98 14.70
CA PRO A 598 -5.20 6.29 13.35
C PRO A 598 -6.37 6.49 12.38
N THR A 599 -6.35 7.58 11.61
CA THR A 599 -7.37 7.87 10.62
C THR A 599 -7.04 7.08 9.33
N LEU A 600 -7.98 6.33 8.75
CA LEU A 600 -7.70 5.54 7.52
C LEU A 600 -7.52 6.41 6.26
N LEU A 601 -8.31 7.48 6.16
CA LEU A 601 -8.26 8.48 5.09
C LEU A 601 -8.19 9.86 5.74
N LEU A 602 -7.00 10.46 5.71
CA LEU A 602 -6.70 11.74 6.34
C LEU A 602 -7.06 12.88 5.37
N ASP A 603 -7.94 13.78 5.77
CA ASP A 603 -8.34 14.93 4.97
C ASP A 603 -7.35 16.07 5.19
N VAL A 604 -6.59 16.42 4.14
CA VAL A 604 -5.56 17.48 4.21
C VAL A 604 -6.01 18.80 3.59
N THR A 605 -7.25 18.88 3.08
CA THR A 605 -7.75 20.05 2.33
C THR A 605 -7.62 21.36 3.09
N ASP A 606 -7.95 21.35 4.38
CA ASP A 606 -8.02 22.54 5.22
C ASP A 606 -6.71 22.88 5.94
N ILE A 607 -5.66 22.03 5.83
CA ILE A 607 -4.29 22.33 6.30
C ILE A 607 -3.36 22.83 5.19
N ILE A 608 -3.74 22.69 3.92
CA ILE A 608 -2.97 23.19 2.78
C ILE A 608 -3.13 24.72 2.62
N GLU A 609 -2.04 25.37 2.23
CA GLU A 609 -1.94 26.80 1.89
C GLU A 609 -2.63 27.06 0.56
N ASP A 610 -3.42 28.13 0.48
CA ASP A 610 -4.18 28.57 -0.70
C ASP A 610 -5.07 27.50 -1.38
N SER A 611 -5.34 26.39 -0.69
CA SER A 611 -6.32 25.37 -1.08
C SER A 611 -7.74 25.95 -1.12
N PRO A 612 -8.56 25.69 -2.17
CA PRO A 612 -9.96 26.09 -2.19
C PRO A 612 -10.74 25.29 -1.13
N ARG A 613 -11.40 26.00 -0.19
CA ARG A 613 -12.13 25.38 0.93
C ARG A 613 -13.64 25.51 0.81
N GLN A 614 -14.37 24.60 1.43
CA GLN A 614 -15.83 24.61 1.43
C GLN A 614 -16.34 25.41 2.63
N CYS A 615 -17.35 26.27 2.41
CA CYS A 615 -18.01 27.00 3.48
C CYS A 615 -18.91 26.06 4.28
N THR A 616 -18.55 25.82 5.55
CA THR A 616 -19.25 24.91 6.48
C THR A 616 -20.77 25.15 6.56
N VAL A 617 -21.22 26.40 6.41
CA VAL A 617 -22.64 26.79 6.52
C VAL A 617 -23.46 26.54 5.25
N CYS A 618 -22.84 26.48 4.06
CA CYS A 618 -23.61 26.50 2.79
C CYS A 618 -23.06 25.65 1.63
N GLY A 619 -21.94 24.95 1.81
CA GLY A 619 -21.37 24.04 0.80
C GLY A 619 -20.74 24.72 -0.44
N LYS A 620 -20.76 26.06 -0.53
CA LYS A 620 -20.11 26.84 -1.59
C LYS A 620 -18.64 27.12 -1.26
N LEU A 621 -17.87 27.68 -2.20
CA LEU A 621 -16.50 28.15 -1.95
C LEU A 621 -16.45 29.12 -0.75
N ALA A 622 -15.47 28.93 0.14
CA ALA A 622 -15.12 29.86 1.19
C ALA A 622 -14.13 30.92 0.68
N GLU A 623 -14.33 32.17 1.11
CA GLU A 623 -13.45 33.31 0.80
C GLU A 623 -12.69 33.78 2.04
N TYR A 624 -13.07 33.31 3.24
CA TYR A 624 -12.53 33.76 4.52
C TYR A 624 -12.32 32.57 5.47
N GLU A 625 -11.27 32.65 6.30
CA GLU A 625 -11.05 31.78 7.46
C GLU A 625 -11.15 32.59 8.75
N CYS A 626 -11.86 32.08 9.77
CA CYS A 626 -11.93 32.70 11.11
C CYS A 626 -11.60 31.65 12.16
N LYS A 627 -10.36 31.69 12.68
CA LYS A 627 -9.84 30.67 13.61
C LYS A 627 -10.63 30.56 14.90
N GLU A 628 -11.12 31.69 15.41
CA GLU A 628 -11.89 31.75 16.67
C GLU A 628 -13.26 31.06 16.55
N CYS A 629 -13.74 30.79 15.33
CA CYS A 629 -14.92 29.96 15.09
C CYS A 629 -14.67 28.44 15.14
N PHE A 630 -13.43 27.98 15.39
CA PHE A 630 -13.09 26.55 15.43
C PHE A 630 -13.96 25.79 16.44
N GLY A 631 -14.52 24.66 16.00
CA GLY A 631 -15.45 23.84 16.78
C GLY A 631 -16.82 24.48 17.06
N GLN A 632 -17.06 25.75 16.66
CA GLN A 632 -18.31 26.46 16.99
C GLN A 632 -19.40 26.39 15.90
N CYS A 633 -19.06 25.93 14.69
CA CYS A 633 -19.98 25.87 13.54
C CYS A 633 -19.96 24.53 12.78
N GLY A 634 -19.11 23.60 13.21
CA GLY A 634 -18.84 22.30 12.59
C GLY A 634 -17.76 21.58 13.40
N VAL A 635 -17.29 20.42 12.90
CA VAL A 635 -16.15 19.70 13.51
C VAL A 635 -14.86 20.13 12.82
N GLY A 636 -13.76 20.23 13.56
CA GLY A 636 -12.44 20.34 12.94
C GLY A 636 -12.16 21.62 12.14
N LEU A 637 -11.15 21.58 11.27
CA LEU A 637 -10.67 22.75 10.51
C LEU A 637 -11.61 23.20 9.37
N GLU A 638 -12.57 22.39 8.94
CA GLU A 638 -13.63 22.87 8.04
C GLU A 638 -14.53 23.94 8.71
N SER A 639 -14.68 23.87 10.04
CA SER A 639 -15.57 24.76 10.81
C SER A 639 -15.16 26.24 10.82
N ILE A 640 -13.93 26.56 10.39
CA ILE A 640 -13.41 27.94 10.30
C ILE A 640 -13.61 28.58 8.92
N ALA A 641 -14.09 27.85 7.91
CA ALA A 641 -14.16 28.32 6.52
C ALA A 641 -15.55 28.89 6.15
N PHE A 642 -15.58 30.13 5.62
CA PHE A 642 -16.82 30.85 5.31
C PHE A 642 -16.79 31.58 3.96
N CYS A 643 -17.91 31.58 3.23
CA CYS A 643 -18.19 32.58 2.20
C CYS A 643 -18.67 33.88 2.87
N LEU A 644 -18.53 35.04 2.20
CA LEU A 644 -18.82 36.35 2.79
C LEU A 644 -20.23 36.43 3.45
N GLN A 645 -21.25 35.94 2.75
CA GLN A 645 -22.65 35.98 3.22
C GLN A 645 -22.92 35.11 4.45
N CYS A 646 -22.14 34.04 4.65
CA CYS A 646 -22.25 33.17 5.81
C CYS A 646 -21.40 33.68 6.97
N LEU A 647 -20.22 34.23 6.68
CA LEU A 647 -19.36 34.90 7.65
C LEU A 647 -20.14 36.00 8.39
N GLU A 648 -20.77 36.93 7.66
CA GLU A 648 -21.59 37.99 8.24
C GLU A 648 -22.71 37.46 9.15
N LYS A 649 -23.40 36.39 8.74
CA LYS A 649 -24.50 35.81 9.53
C LYS A 649 -24.01 35.18 10.82
N VAL A 650 -22.87 34.49 10.76
CA VAL A 650 -22.20 33.86 11.91
C VAL A 650 -21.69 34.90 12.91
N HIS A 651 -21.13 36.02 12.42
CA HIS A 651 -20.48 37.04 13.24
C HIS A 651 -21.43 38.13 13.78
N ARG A 652 -22.72 38.11 13.40
CA ARG A 652 -23.79 38.88 14.06
C ARG A 652 -24.15 38.37 15.46
N HIS A 653 -23.68 37.19 15.84
CA HIS A 653 -23.89 36.63 17.18
C HIS A 653 -22.96 37.30 18.20
N GLU A 654 -23.50 37.76 19.34
CA GLU A 654 -22.77 38.58 20.34
C GLU A 654 -21.41 38.00 20.78
N ARG A 655 -21.30 36.67 20.89
CA ARG A 655 -20.04 35.99 21.26
C ARG A 655 -18.99 35.94 20.15
N ARG A 656 -19.27 36.51 18.96
CA ARG A 656 -18.45 36.39 17.74
C ARG A 656 -18.22 37.74 17.04
N THR A 657 -18.76 38.84 17.55
CA THR A 657 -18.61 40.18 16.94
C THR A 657 -17.17 40.71 16.96
N ASN A 658 -16.33 40.13 17.82
CA ASN A 658 -14.97 40.59 18.09
C ASN A 658 -13.89 39.71 17.44
N HIS A 659 -14.28 38.66 16.71
CA HIS A 659 -13.33 37.81 15.99
C HIS A 659 -12.69 38.56 14.80
N GLU A 660 -11.53 38.10 14.34
CA GLU A 660 -10.84 38.64 13.16
C GLU A 660 -10.77 37.64 11.99
N PRO A 661 -11.73 37.68 11.04
CA PRO A 661 -11.68 36.85 9.83
C PRO A 661 -10.59 37.29 8.85
N LYS A 662 -9.69 36.37 8.51
CA LYS A 662 -8.67 36.54 7.47
C LYS A 662 -9.26 36.14 6.10
N LYS A 663 -8.93 36.88 5.05
CA LYS A 663 -9.30 36.49 3.67
C LYS A 663 -8.42 35.34 3.18
N LEU A 664 -9.03 34.33 2.56
CA LEU A 664 -8.34 33.24 1.88
C LEU A 664 -7.92 33.68 0.46
N VAL A 665 -6.78 33.16 0.01
CA VAL A 665 -6.43 33.13 -1.41
C VAL A 665 -7.07 31.88 -2.00
N VAL A 666 -7.53 31.96 -3.25
CA VAL A 666 -8.09 30.84 -4.02
C VAL A 666 -7.28 30.76 -5.31
N PRO A 667 -6.88 29.56 -5.79
CA PRO A 667 -6.06 29.44 -6.99
C PRO A 667 -6.83 29.94 -8.20
N MET A 668 -6.15 30.63 -9.11
CA MET A 668 -6.78 31.21 -10.31
C MET A 668 -7.39 30.11 -11.20
N GLU A 669 -6.74 28.95 -11.21
CA GLU A 669 -7.13 27.72 -11.89
C GLU A 669 -8.49 27.21 -11.36
N PHE A 670 -8.70 27.23 -10.04
CA PHE A 670 -9.98 26.84 -9.44
C PHE A 670 -11.04 27.94 -9.60
N ALA A 671 -10.67 29.21 -9.51
CA ALA A 671 -11.59 30.34 -9.70
C ALA A 671 -12.24 30.33 -11.10
N ILE A 672 -11.54 29.84 -12.12
CA ILE A 672 -12.07 29.65 -13.48
C ILE A 672 -13.03 28.44 -13.57
N LEU A 673 -12.83 27.41 -12.75
CA LEU A 673 -13.59 26.15 -12.77
C LEU A 673 -14.77 26.12 -11.77
N GLN A 674 -14.88 27.12 -10.89
CA GLN A 674 -15.83 27.17 -9.77
C GLN A 674 -17.31 27.00 -10.16
N GLU A 675 -17.72 27.40 -11.37
CA GLU A 675 -19.10 27.24 -11.84
C GLU A 675 -19.43 25.81 -12.33
N HIS A 676 -18.41 24.96 -12.51
CA HIS A 676 -18.55 23.64 -13.14
C HIS A 676 -17.99 22.48 -12.29
N CYS A 677 -17.16 22.77 -11.29
CA CYS A 677 -16.62 21.80 -10.35
C CYS A 677 -17.02 22.11 -8.89
N PRO A 678 -17.37 21.09 -8.08
CA PRO A 678 -17.44 21.27 -6.64
C PRO A 678 -16.05 21.59 -6.08
N VAL A 679 -16.00 22.18 -4.88
CA VAL A 679 -14.73 22.33 -4.16
C VAL A 679 -14.13 20.94 -3.90
N PRO A 680 -12.88 20.67 -4.34
CA PRO A 680 -12.25 19.38 -4.12
C PRO A 680 -11.92 19.17 -2.64
N ARG A 681 -11.91 17.91 -2.20
CA ARG A 681 -11.29 17.48 -0.95
C ARG A 681 -10.11 16.57 -1.27
N LEU A 682 -9.02 16.73 -0.53
CA LEU A 682 -7.72 16.12 -0.78
C LEU A 682 -7.41 15.14 0.36
N TYR A 683 -7.26 13.87 0.02
CA TYR A 683 -7.11 12.79 0.99
C TYR A 683 -5.76 12.09 0.86
N LEU A 684 -5.17 11.71 2.00
CA LEU A 684 -4.03 10.80 2.08
C LEU A 684 -4.47 9.48 2.73
N GLU A 685 -4.04 8.35 2.15
CA GLU A 685 -4.33 7.00 2.64
C GLU A 685 -3.30 6.58 3.69
N LEU A 686 -3.74 6.04 4.83
CA LEU A 686 -2.84 5.44 5.82
C LEU A 686 -2.21 4.16 5.23
N SER A 687 -0.88 4.14 5.12
CA SER A 687 -0.12 3.02 4.56
C SER A 687 0.58 2.17 5.62
N ALA A 688 1.04 2.78 6.71
CA ALA A 688 1.67 2.08 7.83
C ALA A 688 1.48 2.80 9.17
N VAL A 689 1.55 2.05 10.27
CA VAL A 689 1.67 2.56 11.63
C VAL A 689 2.84 1.83 12.31
N VAL A 690 3.88 2.57 12.69
CA VAL A 690 4.96 2.08 13.55
C VAL A 690 4.53 2.28 15.01
N CYS A 691 4.72 1.27 15.85
CA CYS A 691 4.32 1.28 17.26
C CYS A 691 5.50 0.97 18.20
N ILE A 692 5.49 1.58 19.39
CA ILE A 692 6.36 1.25 20.53
C ILE A 692 5.61 1.36 21.86
N GLU A 693 5.72 0.31 22.66
CA GLU A 693 5.18 0.23 24.02
C GLU A 693 6.22 0.69 25.07
N THR A 694 7.48 0.24 24.93
CA THR A 694 8.58 0.54 25.88
C THR A 694 9.94 0.69 25.20
N SER A 695 10.43 -0.37 24.54
CA SER A 695 11.78 -0.43 23.93
C SER A 695 11.88 -1.48 22.79
N HIS A 696 10.78 -1.69 22.06
CA HIS A 696 10.74 -2.59 20.92
C HIS A 696 9.74 -2.06 19.89
N TYR A 697 10.24 -1.77 18.69
CA TYR A 697 9.46 -1.25 17.58
C TYR A 697 8.89 -2.39 16.74
N VAL A 698 7.58 -2.29 16.48
CA VAL A 698 6.81 -3.16 15.60
C VAL A 698 6.00 -2.30 14.64
N CYS A 699 5.40 -2.87 13.60
CA CYS A 699 4.53 -2.07 12.74
C CYS A 699 3.34 -2.84 12.17
N PHE A 700 2.33 -2.09 11.76
CA PHE A 700 1.21 -2.54 10.96
C PHE A 700 1.31 -1.89 9.58
N VAL A 701 1.18 -2.67 8.51
CA VAL A 701 1.35 -2.17 7.13
C VAL A 701 0.22 -2.69 6.25
N LYS A 702 -0.27 -1.81 5.36
CA LYS A 702 -1.31 -2.08 4.38
C LYS A 702 -0.73 -2.85 3.20
N CYS A 703 -1.24 -4.05 2.92
CA CYS A 703 -0.62 -4.98 1.97
C CYS A 703 -1.02 -4.77 0.48
N GLY A 704 -1.53 -3.58 0.16
CA GLY A 704 -2.00 -3.20 -1.17
C GLY A 704 -2.68 -1.83 -1.17
N SER A 705 -3.18 -1.42 -2.33
CA SER A 705 -3.81 -0.09 -2.55
C SER A 705 -5.33 -0.14 -2.43
N GLY A 706 -5.93 0.92 -1.88
CA GLY A 706 -7.39 1.08 -1.78
C GLY A 706 -7.98 0.59 -0.45
N SER A 707 -9.23 0.97 -0.17
CA SER A 707 -9.90 0.73 1.14
C SER A 707 -9.83 -0.73 1.61
N GLU A 708 -10.16 -1.66 0.72
CA GLU A 708 -10.29 -3.10 1.02
C GLU A 708 -8.95 -3.87 1.10
N ALA A 709 -7.80 -3.19 0.96
CA ALA A 709 -6.52 -3.90 1.02
C ALA A 709 -6.23 -4.38 2.46
N PRO A 710 -5.86 -5.66 2.65
CA PRO A 710 -5.71 -6.25 3.98
C PRO A 710 -4.45 -5.73 4.67
N TRP A 711 -4.40 -5.85 6.00
CA TRP A 711 -3.30 -5.39 6.83
C TRP A 711 -2.53 -6.54 7.46
N CYS A 712 -1.21 -6.39 7.59
CA CYS A 712 -0.39 -7.29 8.40
C CYS A 712 0.29 -6.55 9.56
N PHE A 713 0.40 -7.23 10.70
CA PHE A 713 1.38 -6.93 11.74
C PHE A 713 2.75 -7.51 11.36
N PHE A 714 3.83 -6.83 11.73
CA PHE A 714 5.21 -7.29 11.56
C PHE A 714 6.04 -7.00 12.82
N ASP A 715 6.77 -8.02 13.27
CA ASP A 715 7.77 -7.94 14.33
C ASP A 715 9.08 -8.63 13.87
N SER A 716 10.20 -7.91 13.96
CA SER A 716 11.52 -8.41 13.52
C SER A 716 12.18 -9.40 14.48
N MET A 717 11.66 -9.53 15.71
CA MET A 717 12.21 -10.36 16.79
C MET A 717 11.13 -11.21 17.51
N ALA A 718 10.04 -11.54 16.82
CA ALA A 718 8.87 -12.27 17.34
C ALA A 718 9.19 -13.59 18.06
N ASP A 719 10.23 -14.30 17.63
CA ASP A 719 10.68 -15.58 18.20
C ASP A 719 12.22 -15.66 18.13
N ARG A 720 12.84 -16.58 18.89
CA ARG A 720 14.30 -16.73 18.96
C ARG A 720 14.73 -18.19 19.01
N LYS A 721 15.67 -18.55 18.14
CA LYS A 721 16.23 -19.90 18.06
C LYS A 721 17.66 -19.93 18.58
N GLY A 722 17.83 -20.59 19.74
CA GLY A 722 19.11 -20.72 20.42
C GLY A 722 19.40 -19.57 21.41
N GLU A 723 20.40 -19.80 22.27
CA GLU A 723 20.74 -18.91 23.38
C GLU A 723 21.73 -17.82 22.95
N GLN A 724 23.00 -17.90 23.37
CA GLN A 724 24.01 -16.85 23.14
C GLN A 724 24.36 -16.67 21.67
N ASN A 725 24.65 -17.77 20.95
CA ASN A 725 24.85 -17.78 19.49
C ASN A 725 23.52 -17.96 18.72
N GLY A 726 22.39 -17.62 19.36
CA GLY A 726 21.06 -17.74 18.76
C GLY A 726 20.68 -16.56 17.86
N TYR A 727 19.81 -16.82 16.89
CA TYR A 727 19.24 -15.80 16.00
C TYR A 727 17.76 -15.60 16.27
N ASN A 728 17.29 -14.39 16.00
CA ASN A 728 15.87 -14.07 16.04
C ASN A 728 15.18 -14.54 14.74
N ILE A 729 13.88 -14.77 14.82
CA ILE A 729 12.98 -15.15 13.73
C ILE A 729 11.95 -14.03 13.61
N PRO A 730 11.88 -13.34 12.45
CA PRO A 730 10.85 -12.35 12.21
C PRO A 730 9.54 -13.03 11.79
N GLU A 731 8.41 -12.41 12.11
CA GLU A 731 7.07 -12.92 11.79
C GLU A 731 6.16 -11.82 11.25
N MET A 732 5.36 -12.18 10.26
CA MET A 732 4.27 -11.36 9.73
C MET A 732 2.93 -12.03 10.05
N VAL A 733 1.98 -11.33 10.67
CA VAL A 733 0.69 -11.90 11.09
C VAL A 733 -0.46 -11.15 10.41
N PRO A 734 -1.46 -11.81 9.81
CA PRO A 734 -2.60 -11.12 9.21
C PRO A 734 -3.45 -10.44 10.29
N CYS A 735 -3.96 -9.25 9.97
CA CYS A 735 -4.81 -8.44 10.86
C CYS A 735 -6.09 -8.02 10.12
N PRO A 736 -7.04 -8.96 9.88
CA PRO A 736 -8.27 -8.69 9.14
C PRO A 736 -9.15 -7.64 9.83
N ASP A 737 -9.12 -7.60 11.17
CA ASP A 737 -9.94 -6.67 11.98
C ASP A 737 -9.39 -5.23 12.00
N PHE A 738 -8.20 -4.99 11.44
CA PHE A 738 -7.52 -3.69 11.50
C PHE A 738 -8.39 -2.52 10.97
N PRO A 739 -9.11 -2.63 9.84
CA PRO A 739 -9.99 -1.56 9.38
C PRO A 739 -11.20 -1.33 10.30
N TYR A 740 -11.67 -2.35 11.03
CA TYR A 740 -12.77 -2.20 11.99
C TYR A 740 -12.34 -1.33 13.18
N TRP A 741 -11.16 -1.58 13.76
CA TRP A 741 -10.63 -0.77 14.88
C TRP A 741 -10.38 0.70 14.52
N LEU A 742 -10.24 1.02 13.23
CA LEU A 742 -10.06 2.40 12.74
C LEU A 742 -11.36 3.02 12.17
N SER A 743 -12.47 2.28 12.15
CA SER A 743 -13.79 2.76 11.71
C SER A 743 -14.53 3.54 12.80
N GLU A 744 -15.64 4.19 12.44
CA GLU A 744 -16.57 4.79 13.41
C GLU A 744 -17.18 3.74 14.34
N GLU A 745 -17.50 2.54 13.83
CA GLU A 745 -18.08 1.45 14.62
C GLU A 745 -17.10 0.95 15.68
N GLY A 746 -15.82 0.82 15.33
CA GLY A 746 -14.73 0.54 16.27
C GLY A 746 -14.51 1.68 17.26
N GLY A 747 -14.44 2.93 16.78
CA GLY A 747 -14.25 4.12 17.63
C GLY A 747 -15.32 4.30 18.70
N ASN A 748 -16.59 4.02 18.36
CA ASN A 748 -17.69 4.01 19.33
C ASN A 748 -17.48 2.94 20.41
N TYR A 749 -17.20 1.69 20.02
CA TYR A 749 -16.90 0.60 20.97
C TYR A 749 -15.68 0.92 21.87
N LEU A 750 -14.62 1.49 21.29
CA LEU A 750 -13.40 1.89 22.01
C LEU A 750 -13.62 3.05 23.00
N THR A 751 -14.66 3.85 22.79
CA THR A 751 -15.10 4.94 23.66
C THR A 751 -15.97 4.43 24.83
N GLU A 752 -16.78 3.40 24.59
CA GLU A 752 -17.51 2.69 25.66
C GLU A 752 -16.57 1.79 26.50
N LEU A 753 -15.45 1.33 25.94
CA LEU A 753 -14.52 0.43 26.62
C LEU A 753 -13.63 1.15 27.64
N THR A 754 -13.95 0.93 28.92
CA THR A 754 -13.26 1.50 30.09
C THR A 754 -12.03 0.72 30.58
N ASP A 755 -11.79 -0.50 30.08
CA ASP A 755 -10.67 -1.36 30.48
C ASP A 755 -10.02 -2.02 29.26
N ASP A 756 -8.87 -1.48 28.85
CA ASP A 756 -8.12 -1.87 27.66
C ASP A 756 -7.55 -3.30 27.70
N ARG A 757 -7.65 -4.00 28.85
CA ARG A 757 -7.30 -5.44 28.95
C ARG A 757 -8.25 -6.36 28.19
N HIS A 758 -9.40 -5.85 27.75
CA HIS A 758 -10.34 -6.59 26.88
C HIS A 758 -10.05 -6.41 25.39
N LEU A 759 -9.11 -5.53 25.00
CA LEU A 759 -8.69 -5.38 23.61
C LEU A 759 -7.86 -6.58 23.15
N PRO A 760 -8.07 -7.09 21.93
CA PRO A 760 -7.11 -8.00 21.28
C PRO A 760 -5.72 -7.36 21.23
N GLU A 761 -4.67 -8.18 21.38
CA GLU A 761 -3.28 -7.73 21.51
C GLU A 761 -2.87 -6.73 20.41
N HIS A 762 -3.12 -7.07 19.14
CA HIS A 762 -2.84 -6.19 18.01
C HIS A 762 -3.63 -4.88 18.04
N ALA A 763 -4.90 -4.89 18.47
CA ALA A 763 -5.71 -3.69 18.61
C ALA A 763 -5.18 -2.78 19.74
N LYS A 764 -4.76 -3.38 20.87
CA LYS A 764 -4.08 -2.65 21.95
C LYS A 764 -2.79 -2.01 21.45
N ARG A 765 -1.90 -2.74 20.75
CA ARG A 765 -0.65 -2.17 20.23
C ARG A 765 -0.87 -1.12 19.15
N LEU A 766 -1.92 -1.23 18.34
CA LEU A 766 -2.30 -0.19 17.39
C LEU A 766 -2.71 1.10 18.11
N LEU A 767 -3.64 1.02 19.05
CA LEU A 767 -4.32 2.20 19.63
C LEU A 767 -3.52 2.83 20.77
N CYS A 768 -2.90 2.01 21.63
CA CYS A 768 -2.11 2.49 22.77
C CYS A 768 -0.64 2.73 22.39
N ASP A 769 -0.09 1.99 21.43
CA ASP A 769 1.35 1.99 21.17
C ASP A 769 1.77 2.69 19.86
N ALA A 770 0.86 3.30 19.09
CA ALA A 770 1.19 4.12 17.92
C ALA A 770 2.29 5.17 18.19
N TYR A 771 3.32 5.16 17.35
CA TYR A 771 4.48 6.06 17.39
C TYR A 771 4.53 7.00 16.19
N MET A 772 4.49 6.44 14.98
CA MET A 772 4.43 7.17 13.72
C MET A 772 3.35 6.58 12.81
N CYS A 773 2.51 7.43 12.24
CA CYS A 773 1.56 7.07 11.19
C CYS A 773 2.10 7.57 9.85
N MET A 774 2.23 6.69 8.86
CA MET A 774 2.67 7.02 7.51
C MET A 774 1.47 7.09 6.57
N TYR A 775 1.32 8.23 5.89
CA TYR A 775 0.26 8.49 4.92
C TYR A 775 0.84 8.70 3.52
N GLN A 776 0.10 8.29 2.49
CA GLN A 776 0.48 8.38 1.08
C GLN A 776 -0.62 9.04 0.23
N SER A 777 -0.24 9.83 -0.77
CA SER A 777 -1.21 10.34 -1.76
C SER A 777 -1.47 9.29 -2.86
N PRO A 778 -2.71 8.81 -3.06
CA PRO A 778 -3.02 7.88 -4.14
C PRO A 778 -2.76 8.48 -5.53
N ASP A 779 -3.01 9.77 -5.70
CA ASP A 779 -2.92 10.46 -6.99
C ASP A 779 -1.47 10.87 -7.32
N VAL A 780 -0.72 11.41 -6.36
CA VAL A 780 0.65 11.90 -6.60
C VAL A 780 1.66 10.75 -6.74
N MET A 781 1.37 9.56 -6.20
CA MET A 781 2.19 8.35 -6.34
C MET A 781 2.49 7.92 -7.79
N MET A 782 1.73 8.42 -8.78
CA MET A 782 1.93 8.07 -10.19
C MET A 782 2.79 9.07 -10.98
N TYR A 783 3.26 10.16 -10.36
CA TYR A 783 3.91 11.30 -11.05
C TYR A 783 5.30 11.69 -10.53
N LYS A 784 5.82 11.03 -9.49
CA LYS A 784 7.20 11.18 -9.02
C LYS A 784 7.98 9.88 -9.23
#